data_AF-A0A4S8SQF0-F1
#
_entry.id   AF-A0A4S8SQF0-F1
#
_cell.length_a   1.000
_cell.length_b   1.000
_cell.length_c   1.000
_cell.angle_alpha   90.00
_cell.angle_beta   90.00
_cell.angle_gamma   90.00
#
_symmetry.space_group_name_H-M   'P 1'
#
loop_
_entity.id
_entity.type
_entity.pdbx_description
1 polymer ?
#
loop_
_entity_poly.entity_id
_entity_poly.type
_entity_poly.pdbx_seq_one_letter_code
_entity_poly.pdbx_strand_id
1 'polypeptide(L)'
;MPRKQFKADLNDAIQGEYGVDSISDCRLGEDDGQFTFVFTHPTLNLPATITASVGEQSDYPHAHEYSLFCDDDASEDAAVCIDSLGKPKGMPIKAFLNLVSGALSGSSTPSLSEPLPDSVEPESDYESPQEHDTDDDDEDAFDEAFGDPVPLTSAAFTTFATIRAGSSTVFQSRIRRDLKFAKDAGFRVASFGGLLDNYKCVVSMSIRARRLGISEAAMHAWRIEPSDFIILLIQYKEGYKTKEELDTLQHGGALATNLEIRVCASKKYKPTEQQVTNAFSTIVKATSQDETADPALFRDIFVSKPLNNLMNTELVSLIRLRDSSMSWQGAEDFSYKVKWGMSFDNAFTKAEQFEPEPASGYPAVVDADHLADLSIKSHSFPLIAMQFMLRHFVRCTEFCLVCHKKLDNLVEAIKPYVCDTPLCLYQYMSLGFGPSIEHEIMMQDKVVDLLISFCYTSANLGRLKDFPTGLYLSVPRSIISGVAAQAGRSLHGLVQPLGAQPPIEGRLEARFNMTKSEILFDNVKPGTVCPLKKGDWIALELPDEAGSPLYHCRVANPDLFPSIEIGPLIGQPVSKELSTTPKWSTAFIDQYSVKFDELSEAEKRGAVYRLLALLPSVKEMNAYLAKQNTPDLARWVDRISPAAFAVLRWTLASNRSCIMAVDEPGKAVHGMPEYMQFRFAMGAPDKEHRFKTAVKKTAKRLDSKYPTLYAWHGSSIQNWHSIIREGLHFSDVVNGRAFGNGVYHAPNAATSMGYSGMGPYGYGNNSIPFIWPNSDLQISSAIALNEIVNAPAEYVSSTPHYVVAQLDWIQTRYLFVKCKPADADAEQPVPVFDKPPTSKLEQDPARVPIGAANTPIIIPNLSSKPEKGKRKLANTVSPGPKKTKRAKKQNWFMGKIAPTRKVVNLTGDDDNGDVDETRFEDSDLSDASSTVTDDEDHEIFKEPQSQQLAVRTGPPPIEFVPGSLDHDKLPKLPEPSYANVMATRRLTQDLKVLLAVQKHTPLHELGWYIDPEKIGNMYQWIVEVHSFHMFNEGDEELPLVTDMKKHNVKSIVLEMRFPGSYPINPPFIRVIRPRFLPFANGGGGHVTAGGAICHALLTSDGWLPTNTIESVLLQIRMAMASVEPAPARLQLRGTYAEGDQNSYGSGEAVDAYRRACKMHGWTVPSDFDQTIAEQ
;
A
#
# COMPACT_ATOMS: atom_id res chain seq x y z
N MET A 1 42.89 -0.49 17.21
CA MET A 1 42.05 -1.06 18.29
C MET A 1 41.38 0.11 19.02
N PRO A 2 40.20 0.54 18.57
CA PRO A 2 39.43 1.69 19.08
C PRO A 2 39.28 1.71 20.62
N ARG A 3 38.91 0.57 21.20
CA ARG A 3 38.72 0.38 22.65
C ARG A 3 40.00 0.58 23.49
N LYS A 4 41.19 0.27 22.94
CA LYS A 4 42.45 0.52 23.65
C LYS A 4 42.80 2.02 23.68
N GLN A 5 42.41 2.74 22.62
CA GLN A 5 42.66 4.17 22.52
C GLN A 5 41.73 4.96 23.43
N PHE A 6 40.44 4.58 23.53
CA PHE A 6 39.53 5.15 24.52
C PHE A 6 40.04 5.00 25.96
N LYS A 7 40.54 3.80 26.32
CA LYS A 7 41.10 3.55 27.65
C LYS A 7 42.40 4.32 27.93
N ALA A 8 43.23 4.55 26.90
CA ALA A 8 44.42 5.38 27.04
C ALA A 8 44.02 6.84 27.30
N ASP A 9 43.15 7.40 26.45
CA ASP A 9 42.72 8.78 26.57
C ASP A 9 41.95 9.05 27.89
N LEU A 10 41.20 8.05 28.37
CA LEU A 10 40.50 8.14 29.66
C LEU A 10 41.47 8.10 30.83
N ASN A 11 42.50 7.26 30.77
CA ASN A 11 43.54 7.22 31.81
C ASN A 11 44.31 8.54 31.88
N ASP A 12 44.63 9.15 30.74
CA ASP A 12 45.30 10.45 30.68
C ASP A 12 44.42 11.56 31.29
N ALA A 13 43.09 11.51 31.05
CA ALA A 13 42.13 12.42 31.67
C ALA A 13 42.05 12.25 33.19
N ILE A 14 42.00 10.99 33.68
CA ILE A 14 41.97 10.67 35.12
C ILE A 14 43.27 11.11 35.82
N GLN A 15 44.42 10.98 35.15
CA GLN A 15 45.72 11.42 35.67
C GLN A 15 45.90 12.96 35.62
N GLY A 16 44.94 13.69 35.04
CA GLY A 16 44.98 15.14 34.94
C GLY A 16 45.98 15.68 33.91
N GLU A 17 46.50 14.84 33.02
CA GLU A 17 47.52 15.24 32.03
C GLU A 17 46.98 16.20 30.96
N TYR A 18 45.66 16.30 30.81
CA TYR A 18 45.02 17.16 29.82
C TYR A 18 44.92 18.63 30.22
N GLY A 19 45.03 18.97 31.50
CA GLY A 19 45.10 20.36 31.98
C GLY A 19 43.98 21.26 31.45
N VAL A 20 42.73 20.80 31.52
CA VAL A 20 41.56 21.55 31.03
C VAL A 20 41.06 22.49 32.12
N ASP A 21 41.00 23.80 31.83
CA ASP A 21 40.53 24.81 32.78
C ASP A 21 39.09 24.50 33.26
N SER A 22 38.83 24.76 34.54
CA SER A 22 37.53 24.55 35.19
C SER A 22 37.01 23.11 35.27
N ILE A 23 37.77 22.09 34.82
CA ILE A 23 37.44 20.67 34.99
C ILE A 23 38.43 20.00 35.95
N SER A 24 37.90 19.25 36.92
CA SER A 24 38.67 18.55 37.95
C SER A 24 38.05 17.19 38.28
N ASP A 25 38.80 16.32 38.97
CA ASP A 25 38.28 15.06 39.54
C ASP A 25 37.63 14.11 38.51
N CYS A 26 38.33 13.88 37.38
CA CYS A 26 37.87 12.92 36.37
C CYS A 26 38.01 11.48 36.89
N ARG A 27 36.93 10.71 36.88
CA ARG A 27 36.87 9.33 37.39
C ARG A 27 36.16 8.40 36.40
N LEU A 28 36.39 7.10 36.57
CA LEU A 28 35.68 6.07 35.80
C LEU A 28 34.24 5.96 36.32
N GLY A 29 33.27 5.86 35.41
CA GLY A 29 31.85 5.69 35.73
C GLY A 29 31.50 4.26 36.14
N GLU A 30 30.22 4.01 36.40
CA GLU A 30 29.72 2.69 36.82
C GLU A 30 29.68 1.68 35.65
N ASP A 31 29.44 2.17 34.43
CA ASP A 31 29.36 1.37 33.20
C ASP A 31 30.63 1.45 32.33
N ASP A 32 30.89 0.39 31.55
CA ASP A 32 32.03 0.32 30.64
C ASP A 32 31.85 1.32 29.48
N GLY A 33 32.62 2.42 29.50
CA GLY A 33 32.51 3.52 28.52
C GLY A 33 32.00 4.82 29.13
N GLN A 34 31.72 4.82 30.43
CA GLN A 34 31.29 5.99 31.20
C GLN A 34 32.45 6.57 32.02
N PHE A 35 32.48 7.89 32.17
CA PHE A 35 33.37 8.60 33.06
C PHE A 35 32.69 9.86 33.60
N THR A 36 33.09 10.29 34.78
CA THR A 36 32.55 11.46 35.47
C THR A 36 33.65 12.49 35.68
N PHE A 37 33.29 13.77 35.76
CA PHE A 37 34.22 14.85 36.10
C PHE A 37 33.46 16.01 36.75
N VAL A 38 34.16 16.81 37.55
CA VAL A 38 33.60 17.94 38.29
C VAL A 38 33.98 19.24 37.59
N PHE A 39 32.98 20.02 37.19
CA PHE A 39 33.15 21.35 36.64
C PHE A 39 33.01 22.42 37.73
N THR A 40 33.99 23.33 37.80
CA THR A 40 34.05 24.44 38.76
C THR A 40 34.29 25.76 38.03
N HIS A 41 33.35 26.69 38.14
CA HIS A 41 33.45 28.01 37.51
C HIS A 41 32.88 29.11 38.41
N PRO A 42 33.43 30.35 38.40
CA PRO A 42 32.96 31.43 39.27
C PRO A 42 31.49 31.85 39.07
N THR A 43 30.89 31.50 37.92
CA THR A 43 29.48 31.76 37.63
C THR A 43 28.53 30.69 38.16
N LEU A 44 29.04 29.56 38.67
CA LEU A 44 28.26 28.50 39.30
C LEU A 44 28.34 28.64 40.83
N ASN A 45 27.18 28.63 41.50
CA ASN A 45 27.12 28.71 42.97
C ASN A 45 27.66 27.44 43.67
N LEU A 46 27.63 26.30 42.98
CA LEU A 46 28.15 25.00 43.45
C LEU A 46 28.88 24.27 42.30
N PRO A 47 29.92 23.46 42.60
CA PRO A 47 30.53 22.56 41.61
C PRO A 47 29.49 21.59 41.03
N ALA A 48 29.49 21.39 39.71
CA ALA A 48 28.58 20.45 39.04
C ALA A 48 29.33 19.17 38.64
N THR A 49 28.83 18.02 39.07
CA THR A 49 29.32 16.71 38.61
C THR A 49 28.62 16.36 37.30
N ILE A 50 29.41 16.08 36.27
CA ILE A 50 28.94 15.75 34.93
C ILE A 50 29.38 14.33 34.60
N THR A 51 28.43 13.52 34.14
CA THR A 51 28.62 12.14 33.72
C THR A 51 28.55 12.05 32.21
N ALA A 52 29.63 11.58 31.58
CA ALA A 52 29.72 11.34 30.14
C ALA A 52 29.77 9.84 29.85
N SER A 53 28.98 9.36 28.89
CA SER A 53 28.98 7.96 28.46
C SER A 53 29.14 7.80 26.94
N VAL A 54 29.93 6.81 26.55
CA VAL A 54 30.13 6.37 25.16
C VAL A 54 29.48 5.00 24.99
N GLY A 55 28.36 4.95 24.25
CA GLY A 55 27.56 3.72 24.08
C GLY A 55 28.29 2.60 23.34
N GLU A 56 29.07 2.92 22.29
CA GLU A 56 29.81 1.94 21.49
C GLU A 56 31.29 2.36 21.40
N GLN A 57 32.14 1.76 22.23
CA GLN A 57 33.59 2.07 22.29
C GLN A 57 34.36 1.60 21.04
N SER A 58 33.76 0.75 20.20
CA SER A 58 34.41 0.26 18.97
C SER A 58 34.52 1.33 17.86
N ASP A 59 33.75 2.42 17.96
CA ASP A 59 33.75 3.52 16.99
C ASP A 59 34.62 4.73 17.41
N TYR A 60 35.30 4.63 18.56
CA TYR A 60 36.20 5.67 19.08
C TYR A 60 37.51 5.80 18.28
N PRO A 61 38.01 7.00 17.97
CA PRO A 61 37.49 8.32 18.35
C PRO A 61 36.64 9.03 17.28
N HIS A 62 36.23 8.37 16.19
CA HIS A 62 35.76 9.04 14.98
C HIS A 62 34.25 9.01 14.74
N ALA A 63 33.54 7.95 15.16
CA ALA A 63 32.13 7.76 14.87
C ALA A 63 31.26 7.55 16.14
N HIS A 64 31.85 7.60 17.33
CA HIS A 64 31.14 7.46 18.60
C HIS A 64 30.41 8.76 18.99
N GLU A 65 29.36 8.64 19.81
CA GLU A 65 28.66 9.76 20.44
C GLU A 65 28.86 9.77 21.96
N TYR A 66 29.01 10.97 22.54
CA TYR A 66 28.95 11.19 23.98
C TYR A 66 27.52 11.54 24.38
N SER A 67 26.99 10.84 25.38
CA SER A 67 25.80 11.27 26.12
C SER A 67 26.24 11.90 27.44
N LEU A 68 25.66 13.05 27.79
CA LEU A 68 26.01 13.86 28.95
C LEU A 68 24.82 13.92 29.91
N PHE A 69 25.08 13.79 31.20
CA PHE A 69 24.09 13.94 32.26
C PHE A 69 24.69 14.73 33.42
N CYS A 70 23.88 15.56 34.08
CA CYS A 70 24.23 16.17 35.36
C CYS A 70 23.62 15.36 36.50
N ASP A 71 24.28 15.36 37.65
CA ASP A 71 23.66 14.85 38.88
C ASP A 71 22.54 15.80 39.37
N ASP A 72 21.60 15.27 40.17
CA ASP A 72 20.39 15.98 40.65
C ASP A 72 20.70 17.27 41.44
N ASP A 73 21.93 17.45 41.93
CA ASP A 73 22.39 18.61 42.69
C ASP A 73 22.95 19.76 41.80
N ALA A 74 22.95 19.61 40.47
CA ALA A 74 23.44 20.63 39.54
C ALA A 74 22.47 21.82 39.37
N SER A 75 23.00 23.02 39.10
CA SER A 75 22.16 24.20 38.87
C SER A 75 21.36 24.09 37.57
N GLU A 76 20.17 24.70 37.54
CA GLU A 76 19.29 24.75 36.35
C GLU A 76 20.03 25.31 35.13
N ASP A 77 20.91 26.30 35.33
CA ASP A 77 21.75 26.89 34.28
C ASP A 77 22.75 25.89 33.67
N ALA A 78 23.33 24.99 34.49
CA ALA A 78 24.26 23.96 34.01
C ALA A 78 23.52 22.87 33.21
N ALA A 79 22.32 22.48 33.66
CA ALA A 79 21.48 21.51 32.95
C ALA A 79 21.02 22.04 31.58
N VAL A 80 20.58 23.30 31.51
CA VAL A 80 20.19 23.94 30.23
C VAL A 80 21.37 24.06 29.27
N CYS A 81 22.57 24.39 29.78
CA CYS A 81 23.76 24.49 28.94
C CYS A 81 24.19 23.12 28.40
N ILE A 82 24.13 22.06 29.20
CA ILE A 82 24.45 20.70 28.76
C ILE A 82 23.41 20.15 27.78
N ASP A 83 22.13 20.44 27.97
CA ASP A 83 21.11 20.13 26.96
C ASP A 83 21.37 20.87 25.64
N SER A 84 21.87 22.12 25.70
CA SER A 84 22.19 22.93 24.51
C SER A 84 23.41 22.44 23.72
N LEU A 85 24.35 21.74 24.38
CA LEU A 85 25.52 21.11 23.76
C LEU A 85 25.14 19.91 22.87
N GLY A 86 23.94 19.35 23.07
CA GLY A 86 23.48 18.15 22.38
C GLY A 86 24.34 16.93 22.68
N LYS A 87 24.54 16.07 21.69
CA LYS A 87 25.41 14.87 21.79
C LYS A 87 26.67 15.08 20.97
N PRO A 88 27.81 15.46 21.57
CA PRO A 88 29.08 15.60 20.84
C PRO A 88 29.48 14.29 20.15
N LYS A 89 29.92 14.35 18.89
CA LYS A 89 30.29 13.16 18.10
C LYS A 89 31.72 13.22 17.59
N GLY A 90 32.37 12.06 17.53
CA GLY A 90 33.61 11.85 16.78
C GLY A 90 34.80 12.69 17.24
N MET A 91 35.05 12.75 18.56
CA MET A 91 36.21 13.46 19.10
C MET A 91 36.88 12.74 20.29
N PRO A 92 38.21 12.89 20.48
CA PRO A 92 38.91 12.35 21.64
C PRO A 92 38.48 13.00 22.96
N ILE A 93 38.68 12.31 24.09
CA ILE A 93 38.27 12.78 25.42
C ILE A 93 38.82 14.19 25.74
N LYS A 94 40.07 14.49 25.37
CA LYS A 94 40.65 15.84 25.55
C LYS A 94 39.88 16.94 24.82
N ALA A 95 39.49 16.70 23.57
CA ALA A 95 38.72 17.67 22.78
C ALA A 95 37.30 17.84 23.32
N PHE A 96 36.70 16.74 23.79
CA PHE A 96 35.41 16.74 24.46
C PHE A 96 35.42 17.56 25.77
N LEU A 97 36.40 17.35 26.65
CA LEU A 97 36.51 18.11 27.90
C LEU A 97 36.69 19.61 27.64
N ASN A 98 37.48 20.00 26.63
CA ASN A 98 37.63 21.41 26.24
C ASN A 98 36.32 22.02 25.68
N LEU A 99 35.55 21.24 24.92
CA LEU A 99 34.25 21.68 24.41
C LEU A 99 33.27 21.94 25.56
N VAL A 100 33.20 21.02 26.52
CA VAL A 100 32.32 21.14 27.69
C VAL A 100 32.75 22.31 28.58
N SER A 101 34.05 22.47 28.83
CA SER A 101 34.58 23.60 29.59
C SER A 101 34.29 24.94 28.90
N GLY A 102 34.56 25.06 27.60
CA GLY A 102 34.31 26.30 26.84
C GLY A 102 32.83 26.70 26.79
N ALA A 103 31.93 25.72 26.64
CA ALA A 103 30.50 25.97 26.63
C ALA A 103 29.98 26.41 28.01
N LEU A 104 30.44 25.77 29.09
CA LEU A 104 29.99 26.10 30.45
C LEU A 104 30.64 27.38 31.03
N SER A 105 31.82 27.77 30.53
CA SER A 105 32.51 29.01 30.92
C SER A 105 32.04 30.26 30.16
N GLY A 106 31.14 30.13 29.18
CA GLY A 106 30.58 31.27 28.43
C GLY A 106 31.58 32.02 27.55
N SER A 107 32.73 31.41 27.21
CA SER A 107 33.80 32.05 26.44
C SER A 107 33.74 31.67 24.95
N SER A 108 33.63 32.68 24.11
CA SER A 108 33.73 32.60 22.65
C SER A 108 35.15 32.15 22.24
N THR A 109 35.23 31.02 21.51
CA THR A 109 36.35 30.56 20.63
C THR A 109 37.80 30.58 21.16
N PRO A 110 38.55 29.46 21.11
CA PRO A 110 39.99 29.47 21.40
C PRO A 110 40.79 30.01 20.20
N SER A 111 41.52 31.10 20.42
CA SER A 111 42.58 31.60 19.54
C SER A 111 43.89 30.82 19.75
N LEU A 112 44.62 30.53 18.67
CA LEU A 112 46.08 30.29 18.73
C LEU A 112 46.81 31.30 17.82
N SER A 113 47.75 32.00 18.45
CA SER A 113 48.94 32.74 17.96
C SER A 113 48.85 34.22 17.50
N GLU A 114 49.58 35.06 18.26
CA GLU A 114 50.11 36.43 18.02
C GLU A 114 51.33 36.46 17.02
N PRO A 115 51.95 37.61 16.64
CA PRO A 115 51.47 39.01 16.46
C PRO A 115 52.00 39.79 15.21
N LEU A 116 51.23 40.83 14.78
CA LEU A 116 51.58 42.20 14.26
C LEU A 116 52.48 42.43 13.01
N PRO A 117 52.50 43.64 12.35
CA PRO A 117 51.80 44.92 12.66
C PRO A 117 51.14 45.70 11.47
N ASP A 118 50.34 46.68 11.89
CA ASP A 118 50.17 48.05 11.37
C ASP A 118 49.29 48.42 10.16
N SER A 119 48.17 49.07 10.56
CA SER A 119 47.76 50.44 10.20
C SER A 119 46.89 50.67 8.95
N VAL A 120 45.71 51.26 9.21
CA VAL A 120 45.15 52.54 8.70
C VAL A 120 43.62 52.40 8.53
N GLU A 121 42.87 53.00 9.47
CA GLU A 121 41.50 53.51 9.28
C GLU A 121 41.54 54.79 8.40
N PRO A 122 40.45 55.35 7.80
CA PRO A 122 39.05 55.31 8.31
C PRO A 122 37.90 55.35 7.25
N GLU A 123 36.66 55.27 7.78
CA GLU A 123 35.42 56.02 7.37
C GLU A 123 34.86 55.85 5.93
N SER A 124 33.56 55.95 5.61
CA SER A 124 32.31 56.24 6.32
C SER A 124 31.12 55.88 5.38
N ASP A 125 29.93 55.89 5.95
CA ASP A 125 28.64 56.29 5.34
C ASP A 125 27.62 55.25 4.84
N TYR A 126 26.45 55.43 5.45
CA TYR A 126 25.12 54.93 5.15
C TYR A 126 24.64 55.34 3.76
N GLU A 127 23.83 54.48 3.11
CA GLU A 127 22.53 54.87 2.54
C GLU A 127 21.76 53.64 2.04
N SER A 128 20.59 53.40 2.63
CA SER A 128 19.40 52.89 1.94
C SER A 128 18.49 54.12 1.66
N PRO A 129 17.49 54.13 0.75
CA PRO A 129 16.76 53.02 0.09
C PRO A 129 16.39 53.28 -1.40
N GLN A 130 15.72 52.34 -2.09
CA GLN A 130 14.40 52.52 -2.74
C GLN A 130 14.07 51.42 -3.76
N GLU A 131 12.83 50.96 -3.63
CA GLU A 131 12.11 50.07 -4.54
C GLU A 131 11.86 50.74 -5.89
N HIS A 132 11.96 49.96 -6.97
CA HIS A 132 11.30 50.30 -8.22
C HIS A 132 10.85 49.02 -8.94
N ASP A 133 9.52 48.91 -9.08
CA ASP A 133 8.82 48.02 -10.01
C ASP A 133 9.24 48.29 -11.45
N THR A 134 9.56 47.23 -12.19
CA THR A 134 9.25 47.08 -13.61
C THR A 134 9.11 45.60 -13.95
N ASP A 135 7.90 45.22 -14.39
CA ASP A 135 7.67 44.09 -15.29
C ASP A 135 8.42 44.34 -16.61
N ASP A 136 9.21 43.37 -17.06
CA ASP A 136 9.28 42.93 -18.47
C ASP A 136 10.21 41.72 -18.61
N ASP A 137 9.93 40.97 -19.66
CA ASP A 137 10.50 39.69 -20.10
C ASP A 137 12.02 39.54 -20.01
N ASP A 138 12.48 38.39 -19.48
CA ASP A 138 13.84 37.86 -19.73
C ASP A 138 13.79 36.32 -19.86
N GLU A 139 13.50 35.84 -21.07
CA GLU A 139 14.13 34.63 -21.60
C GLU A 139 15.59 34.98 -21.92
N ASP A 140 16.53 34.63 -21.03
CA ASP A 140 17.94 34.28 -21.32
C ASP A 140 18.86 34.50 -20.10
N ALA A 141 18.72 33.68 -19.05
CA ALA A 141 19.67 33.65 -17.93
C ALA A 141 19.99 32.22 -17.48
N PHE A 142 20.67 31.44 -18.33
CA PHE A 142 21.26 30.17 -17.88
C PHE A 142 22.64 29.84 -18.48
N ASP A 143 23.24 30.73 -19.30
CA ASP A 143 24.53 30.46 -19.95
C ASP A 143 25.77 31.00 -19.22
N GLU A 144 25.62 31.69 -18.07
CA GLU A 144 26.76 32.30 -17.36
C GLU A 144 27.31 31.55 -16.14
N ALA A 145 26.82 30.35 -15.80
CA ALA A 145 27.24 29.67 -14.55
C ALA A 145 28.43 28.68 -14.67
N PHE A 146 29.12 28.59 -15.82
CA PHE A 146 30.21 27.61 -16.01
C PHE A 146 31.43 28.11 -16.82
N GLY A 147 31.86 29.36 -16.60
CA GLY A 147 33.14 29.89 -17.09
C GLY A 147 34.24 29.91 -16.01
N ASP A 148 35.50 29.68 -16.42
CA ASP A 148 36.74 29.59 -15.60
C ASP A 148 37.12 30.88 -14.80
N PRO A 149 38.06 30.82 -13.83
CA PRO A 149 37.97 31.52 -12.54
C PRO A 149 38.60 32.92 -12.49
N VAL A 150 37.94 33.83 -11.78
CA VAL A 150 38.49 35.15 -11.34
C VAL A 150 38.16 35.32 -9.84
N PRO A 151 39.05 35.90 -9.01
CA PRO A 151 39.04 35.70 -7.56
C PRO A 151 37.89 36.42 -6.86
N LEU A 152 37.10 35.68 -6.07
CA LEU A 152 36.03 36.21 -5.24
C LEU A 152 36.56 36.85 -3.95
N THR A 153 36.20 38.11 -3.76
CA THR A 153 36.08 38.79 -2.48
C THR A 153 34.88 38.23 -1.70
N SER A 154 35.07 37.94 -0.42
CA SER A 154 34.12 37.24 0.46
C SER A 154 33.43 38.19 1.44
N ALA A 155 32.10 38.11 1.54
CA ALA A 155 31.29 38.35 2.75
C ALA A 155 30.00 37.51 2.58
N ALA A 156 29.81 36.34 3.22
CA ALA A 156 29.60 36.00 4.63
C ALA A 156 28.10 35.84 5.00
N PHE A 157 27.63 34.58 4.99
CA PHE A 157 26.65 34.02 5.93
C PHE A 157 27.26 32.72 6.47
N THR A 158 27.61 32.69 7.76
CA THR A 158 28.30 31.57 8.42
C THR A 158 27.38 30.84 9.38
N THR A 159 27.11 29.56 9.09
CA THR A 159 26.71 28.54 10.06
C THR A 159 27.68 27.36 9.98
N PHE A 160 28.01 26.84 11.16
CA PHE A 160 29.16 25.98 11.47
C PHE A 160 29.34 24.77 10.55
N ALA A 161 30.42 24.78 9.76
CA ALA A 161 30.89 23.65 8.97
C ALA A 161 31.80 22.75 9.82
N THR A 162 31.36 21.52 10.09
CA THR A 162 32.26 20.40 10.36
C THR A 162 33.03 20.12 9.05
N ILE A 163 34.35 20.07 9.13
CA ILE A 163 35.24 19.84 7.98
C ILE A 163 35.00 18.40 7.47
N ARG A 164 34.07 18.23 6.53
CA ARG A 164 34.03 17.08 5.62
C ARG A 164 35.07 17.32 4.53
N ALA A 165 35.83 16.29 4.16
CA ALA A 165 36.80 16.35 3.07
C ALA A 165 36.19 17.06 1.85
N GLY A 166 36.79 18.18 1.46
CA GLY A 166 36.17 19.17 0.58
C GLY A 166 35.74 18.62 -0.77
N SER A 167 34.69 19.21 -1.31
CA SER A 167 34.27 19.09 -2.70
C SER A 167 35.48 19.20 -3.64
N SER A 168 35.96 18.07 -4.16
CA SER A 168 37.05 18.07 -5.13
C SER A 168 36.52 18.47 -6.50
N THR A 169 37.37 19.05 -7.35
CA THR A 169 37.03 19.32 -8.76
C THR A 169 36.58 18.05 -9.49
N VAL A 170 37.14 16.89 -9.12
CA VAL A 170 36.75 15.56 -9.61
C VAL A 170 35.32 15.22 -9.18
N PHE A 171 34.96 15.44 -7.92
CA PHE A 171 33.60 15.23 -7.40
C PHE A 171 32.57 16.10 -8.11
N GLN A 172 32.82 17.41 -8.25
CA GLN A 172 31.92 18.30 -8.98
C GLN A 172 31.79 17.90 -10.46
N SER A 173 32.90 17.50 -11.10
CA SER A 173 32.87 17.03 -12.49
C SER A 173 32.03 15.76 -12.65
N ARG A 174 32.06 14.86 -11.65
CA ARG A 174 31.24 13.65 -11.62
C ARG A 174 29.76 14.00 -11.54
N ILE A 175 29.36 14.88 -10.62
CA ILE A 175 27.97 15.33 -10.49
C ILE A 175 27.48 15.97 -11.78
N ARG A 176 28.25 16.91 -12.35
CA ARG A 176 27.87 17.59 -13.61
C ARG A 176 27.67 16.59 -14.74
N ARG A 177 28.53 15.58 -14.86
CA ARG A 177 28.39 14.51 -15.86
C ARG A 177 27.11 13.71 -15.64
N ASP A 178 26.82 13.31 -14.40
CA ASP A 178 25.67 12.46 -14.08
C ASP A 178 24.35 13.21 -14.31
N LEU A 179 24.29 14.50 -14.00
CA LEU A 179 23.14 15.37 -14.32
C LEU A 179 23.05 15.70 -15.82
N LYS A 180 24.19 15.80 -16.52
CA LYS A 180 24.21 15.98 -17.97
C LYS A 180 23.62 14.77 -18.69
N PHE A 181 23.94 13.54 -18.26
CA PHE A 181 23.30 12.33 -18.79
C PHE A 181 21.77 12.38 -18.65
N ALA A 182 21.26 12.85 -17.51
CA ALA A 182 19.83 13.04 -17.30
C ALA A 182 19.23 14.10 -18.25
N LYS A 183 19.91 15.24 -18.44
CA LYS A 183 19.46 16.30 -19.36
C LYS A 183 19.47 15.84 -20.82
N ASP A 184 20.54 15.15 -21.24
CA ASP A 184 20.69 14.60 -22.59
C ASP A 184 19.66 13.50 -22.89
N ALA A 185 19.19 12.78 -21.87
CA ALA A 185 18.08 11.82 -21.97
C ALA A 185 16.68 12.48 -22.06
N GLY A 186 16.61 13.82 -22.03
CA GLY A 186 15.37 14.59 -22.22
C GLY A 186 14.62 14.94 -20.94
N PHE A 187 15.25 14.76 -19.76
CA PHE A 187 14.69 15.14 -18.46
C PHE A 187 15.05 16.58 -18.09
N ARG A 188 14.13 17.27 -17.42
CA ARG A 188 14.46 18.53 -16.73
C ARG A 188 15.02 18.20 -15.35
N VAL A 189 16.09 18.88 -14.96
CA VAL A 189 16.81 18.60 -13.72
C VAL A 189 16.90 19.87 -12.88
N ALA A 190 16.65 19.74 -11.59
CA ALA A 190 16.85 20.79 -10.60
C ALA A 190 17.52 20.21 -9.35
N SER A 191 18.17 21.05 -8.54
CA SER A 191 18.79 20.66 -7.28
C SER A 191 18.45 21.64 -6.16
N PHE A 192 18.40 21.13 -4.94
CA PHE A 192 18.15 21.88 -3.71
C PHE A 192 19.20 21.51 -2.66
N GLY A 193 19.59 22.45 -1.80
CA GLY A 193 20.67 22.27 -0.83
C GLY A 193 22.08 22.29 -1.46
N GLY A 194 23.10 21.94 -0.67
CA GLY A 194 24.51 22.05 -1.06
C GLY A 194 25.03 20.86 -1.87
N LEU A 195 24.45 20.64 -3.07
CA LEU A 195 24.77 19.51 -3.95
C LEU A 195 26.26 19.45 -4.32
N LEU A 196 26.83 20.57 -4.75
CA LEU A 196 28.25 20.63 -5.16
C LEU A 196 29.20 20.64 -3.97
N ASP A 197 28.72 21.06 -2.80
CA ASP A 197 29.52 21.21 -1.58
C ASP A 197 29.51 19.94 -0.70
N ASN A 198 28.93 18.85 -1.21
CA ASN A 198 28.80 17.57 -0.51
C ASN A 198 28.00 17.66 0.82
N TYR A 199 27.05 18.59 0.87
CA TYR A 199 26.05 18.69 1.93
C TYR A 199 24.76 17.96 1.58
N LYS A 200 23.84 17.87 2.55
CA LYS A 200 22.48 17.37 2.31
C LYS A 200 21.89 18.10 1.09
N CYS A 201 21.42 17.33 0.12
CA CYS A 201 20.88 17.87 -1.11
C CYS A 201 19.74 17.01 -1.65
N VAL A 202 18.89 17.61 -2.47
CA VAL A 202 17.83 16.90 -3.21
C VAL A 202 18.05 17.14 -4.69
N VAL A 203 18.10 16.07 -5.47
CA VAL A 203 18.06 16.12 -6.94
C VAL A 203 16.63 15.86 -7.39
N SER A 204 16.09 16.75 -8.20
CA SER A 204 14.76 16.66 -8.78
C SER A 204 14.86 16.43 -10.29
N MET A 205 14.18 15.41 -10.78
CA MET A 205 14.10 15.08 -12.21
C MET A 205 12.65 15.07 -12.66
N SER A 206 12.34 15.68 -13.80
CA SER A 206 10.96 15.80 -14.27
C SER A 206 10.78 15.60 -15.77
N ILE A 207 9.62 15.04 -16.14
CA ILE A 207 9.20 14.80 -17.53
C ILE A 207 7.71 15.07 -17.70
N ARG A 208 7.31 15.66 -18.83
CA ARG A 208 5.88 15.85 -19.14
C ARG A 208 5.19 14.50 -19.42
N ALA A 209 4.03 14.28 -18.84
CA ALA A 209 3.24 13.06 -19.01
C ALA A 209 2.94 12.74 -20.48
N ARG A 210 2.69 13.75 -21.33
CA ARG A 210 2.48 13.57 -22.78
C ARG A 210 3.61 12.84 -23.50
N ARG A 211 4.84 12.86 -22.97
CA ARG A 211 6.01 12.18 -23.56
C ARG A 211 6.11 10.69 -23.21
N LEU A 212 5.27 10.20 -22.28
CA LEU A 212 5.34 8.83 -21.77
C LEU A 212 4.51 7.83 -22.58
N GLY A 213 3.72 8.29 -23.55
CA GLY A 213 2.90 7.41 -24.39
C GLY A 213 1.76 6.70 -23.66
N ILE A 214 1.38 7.21 -22.48
CA ILE A 214 0.21 6.76 -21.72
C ILE A 214 -1.05 7.05 -22.56
N SER A 215 -2.01 6.12 -22.61
CA SER A 215 -3.25 6.36 -23.34
C SER A 215 -4.11 7.42 -22.65
N GLU A 216 -4.94 8.15 -23.40
CA GLU A 216 -5.86 9.14 -22.80
C GLU A 216 -6.80 8.52 -21.76
N ALA A 217 -7.24 7.27 -22.00
CA ALA A 217 -8.08 6.53 -21.08
C ALA A 217 -7.34 6.23 -19.76
N ALA A 218 -6.07 5.83 -19.83
CA ALA A 218 -5.23 5.62 -18.66
C ALA A 218 -4.91 6.94 -17.93
N MET A 219 -4.51 8.00 -18.65
CA MET A 219 -4.28 9.33 -18.08
C MET A 219 -5.51 9.85 -17.33
N HIS A 220 -6.70 9.73 -17.91
CA HIS A 220 -7.94 10.11 -17.26
C HIS A 220 -8.25 9.27 -16.02
N ALA A 221 -8.05 7.94 -16.09
CA ALA A 221 -8.25 7.04 -14.95
C ALA A 221 -7.25 7.29 -13.81
N TRP A 222 -6.01 7.65 -14.15
CA TRP A 222 -4.92 7.95 -13.21
C TRP A 222 -4.92 9.40 -12.75
N ARG A 223 -5.80 10.24 -13.32
CA ARG A 223 -5.91 11.69 -13.06
C ARG A 223 -4.58 12.42 -13.27
N ILE A 224 -3.90 12.05 -14.35
CA ILE A 224 -2.71 12.71 -14.85
C ILE A 224 -3.10 13.44 -16.13
N GLU A 225 -2.85 14.73 -16.17
CA GLU A 225 -3.04 15.50 -17.39
C GLU A 225 -1.80 15.41 -18.30
N PRO A 226 -1.95 15.52 -19.63
CA PRO A 226 -0.82 15.58 -20.54
C PRO A 226 0.20 16.70 -20.23
N SER A 227 -0.27 17.77 -19.59
CA SER A 227 0.50 18.94 -19.13
C SER A 227 1.26 18.69 -17.84
N ASP A 228 0.89 17.68 -17.04
CA ASP A 228 1.53 17.39 -15.77
C ASP A 228 2.99 16.93 -15.98
N PHE A 229 3.86 17.36 -15.08
CA PHE A 229 5.20 16.84 -14.91
C PHE A 229 5.18 15.72 -13.87
N ILE A 230 5.70 14.56 -14.25
CA ILE A 230 6.02 13.47 -13.32
C ILE A 230 7.42 13.75 -12.77
N ILE A 231 7.54 13.81 -11.44
CA ILE A 231 8.74 14.27 -10.74
C ILE A 231 9.28 13.14 -9.85
N LEU A 232 10.57 12.85 -10.00
CA LEU A 232 11.35 12.03 -9.08
C LEU A 232 12.21 12.95 -8.21
N LEU A 233 12.06 12.85 -6.89
CA LEU A 233 12.90 13.51 -5.89
C LEU A 233 13.84 12.49 -5.26
N ILE A 234 15.13 12.76 -5.27
CA ILE A 234 16.18 11.93 -4.67
C ILE A 234 16.88 12.78 -3.62
N GLN A 235 16.60 12.51 -2.33
CA GLN A 235 17.27 13.15 -1.21
C GLN A 235 18.51 12.36 -0.82
N TYR A 236 19.65 13.03 -0.91
CA TYR A 236 20.92 12.56 -0.37
C TYR A 236 21.14 13.20 0.99
N LYS A 237 21.02 12.41 2.06
CA LYS A 237 21.10 12.88 3.45
C LYS A 237 22.54 13.23 3.85
N GLU A 238 23.52 12.54 3.27
CA GLU A 238 24.94 12.71 3.56
C GLU A 238 25.79 13.12 2.34
N GLY A 239 25.28 14.06 1.53
CA GLY A 239 25.94 14.48 0.30
C GLY A 239 25.73 13.52 -0.86
N TYR A 240 25.95 14.01 -2.09
CA TYR A 240 25.69 13.23 -3.31
C TYR A 240 26.48 11.91 -3.30
N LYS A 241 25.78 10.80 -3.55
CA LYS A 241 26.39 9.47 -3.70
C LYS A 241 26.26 9.02 -5.15
N THR A 242 27.40 8.60 -5.71
CA THR A 242 27.47 7.97 -7.03
C THR A 242 26.84 6.57 -7.00
N LYS A 243 26.54 6.03 -8.19
CA LYS A 243 26.05 4.65 -8.33
C LYS A 243 27.01 3.66 -7.66
N GLU A 244 28.31 3.82 -7.91
CA GLU A 244 29.34 2.93 -7.39
C GLU A 244 29.44 2.99 -5.85
N GLU A 245 29.29 4.17 -5.25
CA GLU A 245 29.25 4.31 -3.78
C GLU A 245 27.99 3.65 -3.20
N LEU A 246 26.82 3.86 -3.83
CA LEU A 246 25.58 3.22 -3.39
C LEU A 246 25.62 1.69 -3.53
N ASP A 247 26.34 1.16 -4.51
CA ASP A 247 26.55 -0.28 -4.68
C ASP A 247 27.40 -0.89 -3.55
N THR A 248 28.26 -0.10 -2.90
CA THR A 248 29.07 -0.56 -1.76
C THR A 248 28.32 -0.58 -0.42
N LEU A 249 27.22 0.16 -0.29
CA LEU A 249 26.44 0.20 0.96
C LEU A 249 25.75 -1.16 1.19
N GLN A 250 26.01 -1.83 2.31
CA GLN A 250 25.32 -3.07 2.67
C GLN A 250 23.85 -2.79 3.08
N HIS A 251 23.01 -3.84 3.04
CA HIS A 251 21.54 -3.77 2.92
C HIS A 251 20.80 -2.86 3.92
N GLY A 252 19.68 -2.29 3.47
CA GLY A 252 18.59 -1.71 4.26
C GLY A 252 18.93 -0.47 5.11
N GLY A 253 19.53 -0.70 6.28
CA GLY A 253 19.76 0.33 7.30
C GLY A 253 20.76 1.41 6.86
N ALA A 254 21.83 1.02 6.16
CA ALA A 254 22.82 1.97 5.63
C ALA A 254 22.29 2.77 4.43
N LEU A 255 21.30 2.25 3.70
CA LEU A 255 20.72 2.95 2.55
C LEU A 255 19.72 4.02 3.02
N ALA A 256 18.81 3.70 3.94
CA ALA A 256 17.80 4.64 4.44
C ALA A 256 18.39 5.86 5.18
N THR A 257 19.59 5.70 5.73
CA THR A 257 20.38 6.77 6.37
C THR A 257 21.05 7.70 5.36
N ASN A 258 21.31 7.23 4.14
CA ASN A 258 22.00 7.99 3.08
C ASN A 258 21.05 8.54 2.00
N LEU A 259 19.98 7.82 1.70
CA LEU A 259 19.14 8.04 0.52
C LEU A 259 17.65 7.93 0.88
N GLU A 260 16.84 8.84 0.36
CA GLU A 260 15.38 8.72 0.35
C GLU A 260 14.81 9.22 -0.98
N ILE A 261 13.90 8.46 -1.58
CA ILE A 261 13.32 8.72 -2.90
C ILE A 261 11.81 8.92 -2.80
N ARG A 262 11.27 9.93 -3.49
CA ARG A 262 9.85 10.24 -3.57
C ARG A 262 9.41 10.48 -5.02
N VAL A 263 8.23 9.98 -5.38
CA VAL A 263 7.59 10.19 -6.67
C VAL A 263 6.34 11.05 -6.50
N CYS A 264 6.25 12.14 -7.28
CA CYS A 264 5.16 13.12 -7.20
C CYS A 264 4.77 13.60 -8.61
N ALA A 265 3.68 14.37 -8.73
CA ALA A 265 3.30 15.09 -9.94
C ALA A 265 3.09 16.58 -9.67
N SER A 266 3.36 17.41 -10.68
CA SER A 266 3.16 18.86 -10.59
C SER A 266 2.84 19.51 -11.95
N LYS A 267 2.17 20.66 -11.92
CA LYS A 267 2.02 21.51 -13.13
C LYS A 267 3.33 22.20 -13.52
N LYS A 268 4.23 22.43 -12.55
CA LYS A 268 5.54 23.06 -12.77
C LYS A 268 6.62 21.99 -12.82
N TYR A 269 7.60 22.15 -13.69
CA TYR A 269 8.68 21.17 -13.82
C TYR A 269 9.64 21.17 -12.62
N LYS A 270 9.77 22.32 -11.94
CA LYS A 270 10.62 22.53 -10.77
C LYS A 270 9.72 22.79 -9.55
N PRO A 271 9.73 21.93 -8.52
CA PRO A 271 9.02 22.18 -7.28
C PRO A 271 9.67 23.31 -6.47
N THR A 272 8.93 23.92 -5.55
CA THR A 272 9.48 24.91 -4.62
C THR A 272 10.27 24.24 -3.49
N GLU A 273 11.17 24.97 -2.84
CA GLU A 273 11.97 24.42 -1.73
C GLU A 273 11.11 23.96 -0.54
N GLN A 274 10.01 24.67 -0.28
CA GLN A 274 9.03 24.29 0.74
C GLN A 274 8.29 23.00 0.36
N GLN A 275 7.88 22.85 -0.91
CA GLN A 275 7.27 21.61 -1.40
C GLN A 275 8.21 20.41 -1.26
N VAL A 276 9.50 20.60 -1.59
CA VAL A 276 10.52 19.56 -1.41
C VAL A 276 10.70 19.23 0.06
N THR A 277 10.78 20.22 0.95
CA THR A 277 10.93 20.00 2.39
C THR A 277 9.74 19.25 2.98
N ASN A 278 8.52 19.62 2.57
CA ASN A 278 7.28 18.97 3.00
C ASN A 278 7.18 17.53 2.47
N ALA A 279 7.69 17.24 1.28
CA ALA A 279 7.69 15.88 0.72
C ALA A 279 8.52 14.87 1.54
N PHE A 280 9.49 15.35 2.33
CA PHE A 280 10.38 14.53 3.17
C PHE A 280 10.16 14.72 4.68
N SER A 281 9.21 15.55 5.12
CA SER A 281 8.95 15.78 6.54
C SER A 281 7.87 14.85 7.10
N THR A 282 8.07 14.35 8.31
CA THR A 282 7.09 13.50 9.05
C THR A 282 6.29 14.27 10.10
N ILE A 283 6.74 15.47 10.49
CA ILE A 283 6.13 16.31 11.54
C ILE A 283 5.84 17.68 10.96
N VAL A 284 4.59 18.13 11.06
CA VAL A 284 4.21 19.50 10.72
C VAL A 284 4.42 20.38 11.95
N LYS A 285 5.32 21.37 11.87
CA LYS A 285 5.20 22.57 12.71
C LYS A 285 4.10 23.42 12.08
N ALA A 286 2.98 23.57 12.78
CA ALA A 286 1.95 24.52 12.40
C ALA A 286 2.51 25.93 12.61
N THR A 287 3.16 26.48 11.59
CA THR A 287 3.58 27.89 11.58
C THR A 287 3.70 28.36 10.13
N SER A 288 3.05 29.49 9.85
CA SER A 288 2.91 30.18 8.56
C SER A 288 2.31 29.37 7.41
N GLN A 289 0.97 29.39 7.31
CA GLN A 289 0.30 29.25 6.01
C GLN A 289 0.66 30.48 5.19
N ASP A 290 1.43 30.26 4.13
CA ASP A 290 1.52 31.21 3.04
C ASP A 290 0.24 31.00 2.20
N GLU A 291 -0.65 31.99 2.13
CA GLU A 291 -1.94 31.92 1.41
C GLU A 291 -1.78 31.78 -0.12
N THR A 292 -0.54 31.66 -0.61
CA THR A 292 -0.18 31.70 -2.04
C THR A 292 0.19 30.34 -2.64
N ALA A 293 0.43 29.29 -1.84
CA ALA A 293 0.83 27.98 -2.34
C ALA A 293 -0.38 27.07 -2.60
N ASP A 294 -0.92 27.06 -3.81
CA ASP A 294 -2.01 26.16 -4.23
C ASP A 294 -1.60 24.68 -4.07
N PRO A 295 -2.20 23.92 -3.12
CA PRO A 295 -1.90 22.51 -2.90
C PRO A 295 -2.17 21.62 -4.14
N ALA A 296 -2.97 22.09 -5.09
CA ALA A 296 -3.28 21.34 -6.32
C ALA A 296 -2.07 21.22 -7.27
N LEU A 297 -1.05 22.08 -7.11
CA LEU A 297 0.08 22.17 -8.03
C LEU A 297 1.17 21.13 -7.79
N PHE A 298 1.31 20.55 -6.60
CA PHE A 298 2.32 19.52 -6.29
C PHE A 298 1.70 18.46 -5.39
N ARG A 299 1.57 17.23 -5.89
CA ARG A 299 0.78 16.18 -5.24
C ARG A 299 1.36 14.80 -5.44
N ASP A 300 0.97 13.87 -4.58
CA ASP A 300 1.21 12.45 -4.80
C ASP A 300 0.37 11.95 -5.99
N ILE A 301 0.95 11.09 -6.81
CA ILE A 301 0.23 10.26 -7.78
C ILE A 301 -0.39 9.03 -7.09
N PHE A 302 -1.40 8.43 -7.73
CA PHE A 302 -2.15 7.27 -7.21
C PHE A 302 -1.32 6.05 -6.80
N VAL A 303 -0.09 5.90 -7.36
CA VAL A 303 0.88 4.83 -7.05
C VAL A 303 2.13 5.33 -6.32
N SER A 304 2.11 6.53 -5.72
CA SER A 304 3.29 7.07 -5.03
C SER A 304 3.73 6.18 -3.87
N LYS A 305 2.79 5.72 -3.03
CA LYS A 305 3.10 4.82 -1.90
C LYS A 305 3.84 3.54 -2.33
N PRO A 306 3.31 2.73 -3.28
CA PRO A 306 4.00 1.53 -3.73
C PRO A 306 5.30 1.82 -4.49
N LEU A 307 5.37 2.88 -5.31
CA LEU A 307 6.61 3.26 -6.00
C LEU A 307 7.68 3.72 -5.00
N ASN A 308 7.33 4.57 -4.03
CA ASN A 308 8.26 5.00 -3.00
C ASN A 308 8.79 3.80 -2.22
N ASN A 309 7.94 2.83 -1.87
CA ASN A 309 8.41 1.60 -1.22
C ASN A 309 9.43 0.86 -2.11
N LEU A 310 9.08 0.55 -3.36
CA LEU A 310 9.97 -0.13 -4.31
C LEU A 310 11.32 0.61 -4.48
N MET A 311 11.26 1.93 -4.68
CA MET A 311 12.43 2.76 -4.94
C MET A 311 13.37 2.85 -3.73
N ASN A 312 12.83 2.89 -2.51
CA ASN A 312 13.63 3.00 -1.29
C ASN A 312 14.15 1.64 -0.79
N THR A 313 13.43 0.54 -1.04
CA THR A 313 13.79 -0.79 -0.51
C THR A 313 14.57 -1.64 -1.51
N GLU A 314 14.25 -1.58 -2.81
CA GLU A 314 14.75 -2.53 -3.80
C GLU A 314 15.61 -1.95 -4.92
N LEU A 315 15.49 -0.65 -5.23
CA LEU A 315 16.15 -0.10 -6.42
C LEU A 315 17.66 -0.43 -6.46
N VAL A 316 18.37 -0.20 -5.35
CA VAL A 316 19.82 -0.41 -5.30
C VAL A 316 20.19 -1.89 -5.38
N SER A 317 19.38 -2.80 -4.79
CA SER A 317 19.63 -4.25 -4.92
C SER A 317 19.37 -4.73 -6.35
N LEU A 318 18.32 -4.22 -7.00
CA LEU A 318 17.99 -4.53 -8.40
C LEU A 318 19.03 -3.99 -9.38
N ILE A 319 19.61 -2.80 -9.12
CA ILE A 319 20.72 -2.26 -9.92
C ILE A 319 21.92 -3.21 -9.90
N ARG A 320 22.27 -3.78 -8.74
CA ARG A 320 23.37 -4.76 -8.63
C ARG A 320 23.10 -6.04 -9.41
N LEU A 321 21.85 -6.51 -9.40
CA LEU A 321 21.45 -7.67 -10.19
C LEU A 321 21.46 -7.35 -11.69
N ARG A 322 20.99 -6.17 -12.10
CA ARG A 322 21.03 -5.69 -13.49
C ARG A 322 22.48 -5.59 -14.02
N ASP A 323 23.41 -5.11 -13.19
CA ASP A 323 24.86 -5.05 -13.48
C ASP A 323 25.48 -6.43 -13.74
N SER A 324 24.91 -7.49 -13.17
CA SER A 324 25.33 -8.88 -13.43
C SER A 324 24.89 -9.41 -14.81
N SER A 325 24.47 -8.52 -15.71
CA SER A 325 23.99 -8.78 -17.10
C SER A 325 22.59 -9.37 -17.22
N MET A 326 21.81 -9.42 -16.13
CA MET A 326 20.38 -9.77 -16.18
C MET A 326 19.58 -8.64 -16.83
N SER A 327 18.42 -8.94 -17.44
CA SER A 327 17.45 -7.90 -17.81
C SER A 327 16.76 -7.32 -16.55
N TRP A 328 16.04 -6.19 -16.67
CA TRP A 328 15.28 -5.66 -15.54
C TRP A 328 14.24 -6.67 -15.02
N GLN A 329 13.49 -7.29 -15.93
CA GLN A 329 12.57 -8.39 -15.60
C GLN A 329 13.29 -9.56 -14.93
N GLY A 330 14.46 -9.97 -15.46
CA GLY A 330 15.24 -11.05 -14.89
C GLY A 330 15.73 -10.74 -13.48
N ALA A 331 16.17 -9.50 -13.22
CA ALA A 331 16.60 -9.04 -11.91
C ALA A 331 15.43 -8.99 -10.90
N GLU A 332 14.27 -8.50 -11.33
CA GLU A 332 13.03 -8.46 -10.52
C GLU A 332 12.56 -9.87 -10.15
N ASP A 333 12.48 -10.78 -11.12
CA ASP A 333 12.08 -12.17 -10.90
C ASP A 333 13.07 -12.91 -10.01
N PHE A 334 14.37 -12.65 -10.18
CA PHE A 334 15.42 -13.19 -9.32
C PHE A 334 15.29 -12.66 -7.89
N SER A 335 15.17 -11.35 -7.69
CA SER A 335 15.01 -10.72 -6.37
C SER A 335 13.77 -11.26 -5.65
N TYR A 336 12.64 -11.36 -6.37
CA TYR A 336 11.43 -11.96 -5.85
C TYR A 336 11.68 -13.41 -5.39
N LYS A 337 12.24 -14.27 -6.25
CA LYS A 337 12.57 -15.66 -5.89
C LYS A 337 13.47 -15.74 -4.64
N VAL A 338 14.49 -14.89 -4.54
CA VAL A 338 15.39 -14.86 -3.38
C VAL A 338 14.67 -14.45 -2.09
N LYS A 339 13.83 -13.41 -2.13
CA LYS A 339 13.04 -12.95 -0.98
C LYS A 339 12.10 -14.03 -0.44
N TRP A 340 11.55 -14.82 -1.34
CA TRP A 340 10.59 -15.88 -1.02
C TRP A 340 11.26 -17.24 -0.81
N GLY A 341 12.60 -17.31 -0.72
CA GLY A 341 13.32 -18.56 -0.47
C GLY A 341 13.11 -19.61 -1.57
N MET A 342 12.87 -19.17 -2.81
CA MET A 342 12.59 -20.03 -3.96
C MET A 342 13.85 -20.68 -4.54
N SER A 343 13.77 -21.94 -5.00
CA SER A 343 14.94 -22.70 -5.47
C SER A 343 15.26 -22.26 -6.87
N PHE A 344 16.55 -22.15 -7.17
CA PHE A 344 17.01 -22.11 -8.55
C PHE A 344 16.97 -23.53 -9.10
N ASP A 345 15.78 -24.02 -9.44
CA ASP A 345 15.71 -25.20 -10.30
C ASP A 345 16.40 -24.86 -11.62
N ASN A 346 17.28 -25.76 -12.07
CA ASN A 346 17.94 -25.69 -13.38
C ASN A 346 16.94 -25.73 -14.57
N ALA A 347 15.62 -25.71 -14.30
CA ALA A 347 14.52 -25.88 -15.25
C ALA A 347 13.83 -24.57 -15.67
N PHE A 348 14.24 -23.41 -15.16
CA PHE A 348 14.12 -22.12 -15.86
C PHE A 348 15.55 -21.69 -16.17
N THR A 349 15.98 -21.87 -17.41
CA THR A 349 17.38 -21.70 -17.77
C THR A 349 17.89 -20.33 -17.35
N LYS A 350 19.08 -20.29 -16.72
CA LYS A 350 19.95 -19.11 -16.60
C LYS A 350 20.05 -18.26 -17.89
N ALA A 351 19.57 -18.73 -19.03
CA ALA A 351 19.46 -17.98 -20.28
C ALA A 351 18.31 -16.96 -20.27
N GLU A 352 17.13 -17.28 -19.73
CA GLU A 352 15.93 -16.44 -19.81
C GLU A 352 16.04 -15.17 -18.95
N GLN A 353 16.76 -15.24 -17.82
CA GLN A 353 17.06 -14.07 -16.96
C GLN A 353 17.95 -13.02 -17.66
N PHE A 354 18.62 -13.42 -18.74
CA PHE A 354 19.54 -12.59 -19.53
C PHE A 354 18.95 -12.30 -20.92
N GLU A 355 17.75 -12.82 -21.21
CA GLU A 355 17.07 -12.49 -22.46
C GLU A 355 16.66 -11.01 -22.47
N PRO A 356 16.94 -10.28 -23.56
CA PRO A 356 16.47 -8.92 -23.72
C PRO A 356 14.95 -8.89 -23.68
N GLU A 357 14.40 -7.92 -22.96
CA GLU A 357 12.96 -7.75 -22.94
C GLU A 357 12.45 -7.38 -24.35
N PRO A 358 11.30 -7.95 -24.76
CA PRO A 358 10.65 -7.51 -25.99
C PRO A 358 10.25 -6.04 -25.85
N ALA A 359 10.35 -5.29 -26.95
CA ALA A 359 9.95 -3.89 -26.97
C ALA A 359 8.49 -3.74 -26.51
N SER A 360 8.27 -2.89 -25.51
CA SER A 360 6.95 -2.74 -24.87
C SER A 360 5.92 -2.06 -25.78
N GLY A 361 6.40 -1.32 -26.79
CA GLY A 361 5.57 -0.46 -27.64
C GLY A 361 5.38 0.96 -27.08
N TYR A 362 5.95 1.27 -25.91
CA TYR A 362 6.02 2.62 -25.36
C TYR A 362 7.15 3.46 -26.00
N PRO A 363 7.14 4.80 -25.84
CA PRO A 363 8.23 5.65 -26.29
C PRO A 363 9.57 5.23 -25.70
N ALA A 364 10.66 5.46 -26.43
CA ALA A 364 12.00 5.02 -26.04
C ALA A 364 12.44 5.51 -24.65
N VAL A 365 11.90 6.63 -24.14
CA VAL A 365 12.19 7.15 -22.79
C VAL A 365 11.69 6.23 -21.66
N VAL A 366 10.67 5.40 -21.91
CA VAL A 366 10.08 4.46 -20.93
C VAL A 366 10.88 3.15 -20.89
N ASP A 367 11.31 2.67 -22.06
CA ASP A 367 12.13 1.45 -22.19
C ASP A 367 13.64 1.73 -22.13
N ALA A 368 14.03 2.99 -21.94
CA ALA A 368 15.45 3.37 -21.86
C ALA A 368 16.11 2.70 -20.66
N ASP A 369 17.29 2.14 -20.90
CA ASP A 369 18.06 1.45 -19.87
C ASP A 369 19.50 1.95 -19.92
N HIS A 370 19.84 2.88 -19.02
CA HIS A 370 21.17 3.46 -18.95
C HIS A 370 22.24 2.39 -18.65
N LEU A 371 21.88 1.33 -17.89
CA LEU A 371 22.79 0.23 -17.56
C LEU A 371 23.05 -0.71 -18.75
N ALA A 372 22.22 -0.67 -19.79
CA ALA A 372 22.43 -1.47 -21.00
C ALA A 372 23.57 -0.93 -21.89
N ASP A 373 23.93 0.35 -21.77
CA ASP A 373 25.00 0.94 -22.57
C ASP A 373 26.37 0.65 -21.94
N LEU A 374 27.02 -0.39 -22.47
CA LEU A 374 28.36 -0.84 -22.05
C LEU A 374 29.48 0.12 -22.47
N SER A 375 29.21 1.12 -23.31
CA SER A 375 30.22 2.13 -23.69
C SER A 375 30.47 3.15 -22.58
N ILE A 376 29.53 3.29 -21.65
CA ILE A 376 29.62 4.19 -20.52
C ILE A 376 30.35 3.50 -19.37
N LYS A 377 31.48 4.07 -18.94
CA LYS A 377 32.30 3.51 -17.85
C LYS A 377 31.71 3.73 -16.45
N SER A 378 30.89 4.75 -16.30
CA SER A 378 30.35 5.19 -15.02
C SER A 378 28.95 5.74 -15.23
N HIS A 379 27.95 4.98 -14.83
CA HIS A 379 26.55 5.30 -15.05
C HIS A 379 26.02 6.31 -14.02
N SER A 380 25.09 7.14 -14.45
CA SER A 380 24.38 8.12 -13.62
C SER A 380 23.28 7.46 -12.81
N PHE A 381 23.41 7.44 -11.49
CA PHE A 381 22.38 6.91 -10.59
C PHE A 381 21.02 7.64 -10.73
N PRO A 382 20.95 8.99 -10.75
CA PRO A 382 19.68 9.68 -10.94
C PRO A 382 18.96 9.27 -12.23
N LEU A 383 19.70 9.09 -13.34
CA LEU A 383 19.11 8.66 -14.61
C LEU A 383 18.57 7.23 -14.53
N ILE A 384 19.32 6.31 -13.92
CA ILE A 384 18.86 4.92 -13.70
C ILE A 384 17.59 4.91 -12.86
N ALA A 385 17.57 5.65 -11.76
CA ALA A 385 16.41 5.75 -10.87
C ALA A 385 15.18 6.29 -11.61
N MET A 386 15.34 7.33 -12.44
CA MET A 386 14.24 7.88 -13.24
C MET A 386 13.71 6.87 -14.26
N GLN A 387 14.58 6.20 -15.01
CA GLN A 387 14.18 5.21 -16.01
C GLN A 387 13.47 4.01 -15.38
N PHE A 388 14.00 3.49 -14.27
CA PHE A 388 13.37 2.41 -13.53
C PHE A 388 12.01 2.81 -12.94
N MET A 389 11.90 4.03 -12.39
CA MET A 389 10.61 4.56 -11.95
C MET A 389 9.61 4.67 -13.10
N LEU A 390 10.03 5.20 -14.26
CA LEU A 390 9.15 5.32 -15.43
C LEU A 390 8.67 3.97 -15.95
N ARG A 391 9.53 2.94 -15.94
CA ARG A 391 9.14 1.56 -16.26
C ARG A 391 7.97 1.12 -15.37
N HIS A 392 8.10 1.22 -14.05
CA HIS A 392 7.06 0.77 -13.11
C HIS A 392 5.83 1.68 -13.05
N PHE A 393 5.98 2.96 -13.36
CA PHE A 393 4.88 3.92 -13.38
C PHE A 393 4.03 3.78 -14.65
N VAL A 394 4.65 3.82 -15.83
CA VAL A 394 3.92 3.76 -17.11
C VAL A 394 3.31 2.37 -17.33
N ARG A 395 4.01 1.33 -16.87
CA ARG A 395 3.57 -0.07 -16.98
C ARG A 395 3.00 -0.58 -15.66
N CYS A 396 2.49 0.28 -14.79
CA CYS A 396 2.03 -0.09 -13.43
C CYS A 396 0.91 -1.15 -13.42
N THR A 397 0.22 -1.35 -14.55
CA THR A 397 -0.84 -2.34 -14.70
C THR A 397 -0.32 -3.72 -15.11
N GLU A 398 0.96 -3.81 -15.47
CA GLU A 398 1.67 -5.07 -15.69
C GLU A 398 2.27 -5.65 -14.41
N PHE A 399 2.36 -4.88 -13.32
CA PHE A 399 3.01 -5.30 -12.08
C PHE A 399 2.03 -5.30 -10.91
N CYS A 400 2.22 -6.22 -9.97
CA CYS A 400 1.55 -6.17 -8.67
C CYS A 400 2.05 -4.94 -7.89
N LEU A 401 1.16 -4.12 -7.35
CA LEU A 401 1.57 -2.94 -6.57
C LEU A 401 2.19 -3.26 -5.20
N VAL A 402 2.08 -4.51 -4.74
CA VAL A 402 2.60 -4.91 -3.43
C VAL A 402 3.92 -5.65 -3.56
N CYS A 403 3.97 -6.70 -4.37
CA CYS A 403 5.19 -7.49 -4.55
C CYS A 403 6.01 -7.11 -5.78
N HIS A 404 5.51 -6.22 -6.64
CA HIS A 404 6.16 -5.76 -7.87
C HIS A 404 6.49 -6.87 -8.89
N LYS A 405 5.98 -8.10 -8.68
CA LYS A 405 6.03 -9.17 -9.67
C LYS A 405 5.17 -8.80 -10.87
N LYS A 406 5.68 -9.08 -12.07
CA LYS A 406 4.90 -8.96 -13.29
C LYS A 406 3.72 -9.93 -13.25
N LEU A 407 2.55 -9.44 -13.64
CA LEU A 407 1.30 -10.17 -13.68
C LEU A 407 1.15 -10.83 -15.05
N ASP A 408 0.64 -12.06 -15.08
CA ASP A 408 0.31 -12.80 -16.31
C ASP A 408 -1.01 -12.26 -16.91
N ASN A 409 -1.01 -10.99 -17.31
CA ASN A 409 -2.22 -10.31 -17.75
C ASN A 409 -2.41 -10.45 -19.27
N LEU A 410 -3.45 -11.18 -19.68
CA LEU A 410 -3.86 -11.34 -21.09
C LEU A 410 -4.58 -10.09 -21.66
N VAL A 411 -4.82 -9.06 -20.85
CA VAL A 411 -5.47 -7.80 -21.25
C VAL A 411 -4.76 -6.61 -20.62
N GLU A 412 -4.58 -5.55 -21.43
CA GLU A 412 -4.12 -4.25 -20.98
C GLU A 412 -5.14 -3.66 -20.00
N ALA A 413 -4.80 -3.73 -18.73
CA ALA A 413 -5.55 -3.15 -17.65
C ALA A 413 -5.36 -1.63 -17.61
N ILE A 414 -6.44 -0.89 -17.30
CA ILE A 414 -6.40 0.57 -17.10
C ILE A 414 -6.00 0.93 -15.67
N LYS A 415 -6.48 0.21 -14.64
CA LYS A 415 -6.06 0.43 -13.24
C LYS A 415 -5.05 -0.64 -12.82
N PRO A 416 -4.07 -0.31 -11.97
CA PRO A 416 -3.14 -1.30 -11.44
C PRO A 416 -3.84 -2.18 -10.39
N TYR A 417 -3.31 -3.38 -10.21
CA TYR A 417 -3.90 -4.38 -9.35
C TYR A 417 -2.89 -4.96 -8.38
N VAL A 418 -3.43 -5.67 -7.40
CA VAL A 418 -2.67 -6.51 -6.48
C VAL A 418 -2.87 -7.95 -6.93
N CYS A 419 -1.80 -8.75 -6.98
CA CYS A 419 -1.89 -10.16 -7.36
C CYS A 419 -2.74 -10.95 -6.35
N ASP A 420 -3.26 -12.10 -6.78
CA ASP A 420 -4.13 -12.94 -5.96
C ASP A 420 -3.39 -13.70 -4.85
N THR A 421 -2.08 -13.47 -4.67
CA THR A 421 -1.31 -14.04 -3.56
C THR A 421 -1.89 -13.56 -2.22
N PRO A 422 -2.26 -14.47 -1.29
CA PRO A 422 -2.91 -14.10 -0.03
C PRO A 422 -2.16 -13.03 0.78
N LEU A 423 -0.83 -13.06 0.79
CA LEU A 423 -0.04 -12.02 1.48
C LEU A 423 -0.22 -10.64 0.83
N CYS A 424 -0.17 -10.56 -0.49
CA CYS A 424 -0.34 -9.29 -1.20
C CYS A 424 -1.75 -8.72 -0.99
N LEU A 425 -2.76 -9.59 -1.04
CA LEU A 425 -4.14 -9.22 -0.77
C LEU A 425 -4.33 -8.73 0.68
N TYR A 426 -3.73 -9.41 1.66
CA TYR A 426 -3.75 -8.99 3.06
C TYR A 426 -3.01 -7.67 3.27
N GLN A 427 -1.81 -7.52 2.71
CA GLN A 427 -1.01 -6.28 2.77
C GLN A 427 -1.80 -5.10 2.17
N TYR A 428 -2.56 -5.35 1.12
CA TYR A 428 -3.45 -4.35 0.53
C TYR A 428 -4.63 -4.01 1.44
N MET A 429 -5.41 -5.01 1.85
CA MET A 429 -6.66 -4.78 2.59
C MET A 429 -6.43 -4.34 4.04
N SER A 430 -5.47 -4.95 4.72
CA SER A 430 -5.20 -4.71 6.15
C SER A 430 -4.19 -3.59 6.36
N LEU A 431 -3.11 -3.57 5.58
CA LEU A 431 -1.98 -2.66 5.81
C LEU A 431 -1.97 -1.44 4.86
N GLY A 432 -2.88 -1.38 3.89
CA GLY A 432 -3.00 -0.24 2.97
C GLY A 432 -1.92 -0.18 1.90
N PHE A 433 -1.24 -1.30 1.60
CA PHE A 433 -0.27 -1.38 0.50
C PHE A 433 -1.00 -1.58 -0.84
N GLY A 434 -1.16 -0.52 -1.64
CA GLY A 434 -1.82 -0.59 -2.95
C GLY A 434 -2.30 0.77 -3.44
N PRO A 435 -3.31 0.83 -4.34
CA PRO A 435 -3.92 2.09 -4.75
C PRO A 435 -4.43 2.87 -3.53
N SER A 436 -4.13 4.17 -3.46
CA SER A 436 -4.58 5.01 -2.35
C SER A 436 -6.10 5.23 -2.43
N ILE A 437 -6.82 4.75 -1.41
CA ILE A 437 -8.25 5.04 -1.24
C ILE A 437 -8.50 6.53 -1.02
N GLU A 438 -7.55 7.24 -0.40
CA GLU A 438 -7.62 8.68 -0.18
C GLU A 438 -7.62 9.41 -1.52
N HIS A 439 -6.77 9.00 -2.47
CA HIS A 439 -6.76 9.54 -3.82
C HIS A 439 -8.09 9.27 -4.55
N GLU A 440 -8.70 8.10 -4.37
CA GLU A 440 -10.03 7.83 -4.96
C GLU A 440 -11.13 8.70 -4.36
N ILE A 441 -11.14 8.92 -3.05
CA ILE A 441 -12.08 9.82 -2.36
C ILE A 441 -11.92 11.27 -2.84
N MET A 442 -10.68 11.74 -2.96
CA MET A 442 -10.41 13.12 -3.37
C MET A 442 -10.75 13.39 -4.84
N MET A 443 -10.52 12.40 -5.73
CA MET A 443 -10.58 12.60 -7.18
C MET A 443 -11.81 11.98 -7.87
N GLN A 444 -12.55 11.10 -7.20
CA GLN A 444 -13.72 10.39 -7.74
C GLN A 444 -14.85 10.30 -6.71
N ASP A 445 -15.20 11.42 -6.07
CA ASP A 445 -16.23 11.53 -5.04
C ASP A 445 -17.58 10.86 -5.43
N LYS A 446 -18.09 11.14 -6.64
CA LYS A 446 -19.34 10.55 -7.16
C LYS A 446 -19.26 9.03 -7.32
N VAL A 447 -18.10 8.49 -7.69
CA VAL A 447 -17.91 7.03 -7.86
C VAL A 447 -17.82 6.37 -6.48
N VAL A 448 -17.12 6.99 -5.54
CA VAL A 448 -17.03 6.49 -4.16
C VAL A 448 -18.43 6.47 -3.52
N ASP A 449 -19.21 7.54 -3.67
CA ASP A 449 -20.60 7.59 -3.17
C ASP A 449 -21.47 6.49 -3.79
N LEU A 450 -21.38 6.31 -5.12
CA LEU A 450 -22.08 5.24 -5.84
C LEU A 450 -21.76 3.85 -5.26
N LEU A 451 -20.47 3.55 -5.03
CA LEU A 451 -20.03 2.25 -4.52
C LEU A 451 -20.50 2.00 -3.08
N ILE A 452 -20.40 3.02 -2.22
CA ILE A 452 -20.88 2.95 -0.83
C ILE A 452 -22.41 2.77 -0.82
N SER A 453 -23.13 3.57 -1.60
CA SER A 453 -24.60 3.52 -1.72
C SER A 453 -25.08 2.14 -2.16
N PHE A 454 -24.49 1.55 -3.20
CA PHE A 454 -24.86 0.20 -3.63
C PHE A 454 -24.51 -0.87 -2.60
N CYS A 455 -23.36 -0.77 -1.93
CA CYS A 455 -23.00 -1.70 -0.86
C CYS A 455 -23.96 -1.62 0.32
N TYR A 456 -24.27 -0.40 0.77
CA TYR A 456 -25.23 -0.12 1.84
C TYR A 456 -26.60 -0.71 1.52
N THR A 457 -27.15 -0.41 0.34
CA THR A 457 -28.48 -0.89 -0.05
C THR A 457 -28.50 -2.40 -0.26
N SER A 458 -27.44 -3.00 -0.82
CA SER A 458 -27.29 -4.45 -0.95
C SER A 458 -27.27 -5.15 0.42
N ALA A 459 -26.54 -4.60 1.40
CA ALA A 459 -26.50 -5.11 2.76
C ALA A 459 -27.86 -4.96 3.47
N ASN A 460 -28.45 -3.77 3.41
CA ASN A 460 -29.74 -3.45 4.05
C ASN A 460 -30.93 -4.21 3.45
N LEU A 461 -30.88 -4.59 2.17
CA LEU A 461 -31.93 -5.40 1.51
C LEU A 461 -31.58 -6.88 1.41
N GLY A 462 -30.54 -7.34 2.12
CA GLY A 462 -30.21 -8.76 2.25
C GLY A 462 -29.66 -9.41 0.97
N ARG A 463 -29.10 -8.63 0.04
CA ARG A 463 -28.52 -9.12 -1.23
C ARG A 463 -26.99 -9.17 -1.25
N LEU A 464 -26.33 -8.65 -0.22
CA LEU A 464 -24.87 -8.73 -0.11
C LEU A 464 -24.45 -10.18 0.15
N LYS A 465 -23.59 -10.72 -0.73
CA LYS A 465 -23.09 -12.11 -0.66
C LYS A 465 -21.67 -12.20 -0.11
N ASP A 466 -20.82 -11.25 -0.48
CA ASP A 466 -19.44 -11.18 -0.02
C ASP A 466 -19.27 -10.25 1.18
N PHE A 467 -18.29 -10.57 2.05
CA PHE A 467 -18.05 -9.84 3.28
C PHE A 467 -16.56 -9.54 3.50
N PRO A 468 -16.21 -8.49 4.26
CA PRO A 468 -14.83 -8.17 4.66
C PRO A 468 -14.29 -9.14 5.73
N THR A 469 -14.31 -10.44 5.44
CA THR A 469 -13.81 -11.49 6.34
C THR A 469 -12.29 -11.61 6.28
N GLY A 470 -11.64 -11.92 7.40
CA GLY A 470 -10.17 -12.02 7.49
C GLY A 470 -9.47 -10.68 7.73
N LEU A 471 -10.24 -9.62 8.02
CA LEU A 471 -9.73 -8.30 8.42
C LEU A 471 -9.70 -8.09 9.94
N TYR A 472 -10.05 -9.12 10.74
CA TYR A 472 -10.06 -9.09 12.20
C TYR A 472 -10.86 -7.90 12.79
N LEU A 473 -12.04 -7.65 12.21
CA LEU A 473 -12.88 -6.53 12.64
C LEU A 473 -13.60 -6.87 13.94
N SER A 474 -13.61 -5.92 14.88
CA SER A 474 -14.46 -5.99 16.07
C SER A 474 -15.64 -5.04 15.93
N VAL A 475 -16.85 -5.52 16.24
CA VAL A 475 -18.11 -4.76 16.17
C VAL A 475 -18.88 -4.87 17.49
N PRO A 476 -19.72 -3.88 17.84
CA PRO A 476 -20.57 -3.96 19.03
C PRO A 476 -21.78 -4.88 18.80
N ARG A 477 -22.28 -5.55 19.84
CA ARG A 477 -23.47 -6.43 19.72
C ARG A 477 -24.72 -5.68 19.29
N SER A 478 -24.82 -4.39 19.62
CA SER A 478 -25.92 -3.51 19.21
C SER A 478 -26.15 -3.43 17.71
N ILE A 479 -25.13 -3.72 16.89
CA ILE A 479 -25.22 -3.62 15.43
C ILE A 479 -25.26 -4.97 14.70
N ILE A 480 -25.28 -6.11 15.40
CA ILE A 480 -25.24 -7.44 14.76
C ILE A 480 -26.63 -7.98 14.42
N SER A 481 -27.72 -7.32 14.84
CA SER A 481 -29.09 -7.80 14.58
C SER A 481 -29.31 -8.05 13.09
N GLY A 482 -29.63 -9.30 12.72
CA GLY A 482 -29.77 -9.71 11.33
C GLY A 482 -30.85 -8.92 10.59
N VAL A 483 -30.56 -8.52 9.36
CA VAL A 483 -31.59 -7.99 8.47
C VAL A 483 -32.46 -9.17 8.06
N ALA A 484 -33.75 -9.18 8.41
CA ALA A 484 -34.66 -10.23 7.97
C ALA A 484 -34.63 -10.27 6.43
N ALA A 485 -34.09 -11.35 5.87
CA ALA A 485 -34.21 -11.60 4.45
C ALA A 485 -35.69 -11.68 4.14
N GLN A 486 -36.27 -10.65 3.51
CA GLN A 486 -37.58 -10.77 2.89
C GLN A 486 -37.43 -11.64 1.63
N ALA A 487 -37.09 -12.91 1.84
CA ALA A 487 -37.22 -13.95 0.83
C ALA A 487 -38.72 -14.17 0.64
N GLY A 488 -39.20 -13.86 -0.57
CA GLY A 488 -40.61 -13.80 -0.89
C GLY A 488 -41.41 -15.01 -0.42
N ARG A 489 -42.44 -14.73 0.39
CA ARG A 489 -43.70 -15.49 0.49
C ARG A 489 -44.75 -14.56 1.12
N SER A 490 -45.93 -14.55 0.52
CA SER A 490 -47.17 -13.97 1.06
C SER A 490 -47.39 -14.37 2.52
N LEU A 491 -47.74 -13.43 3.40
CA LEU A 491 -48.99 -13.45 4.18
C LEU A 491 -49.08 -12.21 5.10
N HIS A 492 -50.30 -11.71 5.29
CA HIS A 492 -50.72 -11.02 6.51
C HIS A 492 -50.07 -11.66 7.75
N GLY A 493 -49.24 -10.89 8.46
CA GLY A 493 -48.66 -11.29 9.73
C GLY A 493 -48.14 -10.05 10.42
N LEU A 494 -48.84 -9.64 11.46
CA LEU A 494 -48.55 -8.50 12.33
C LEU A 494 -47.04 -8.39 12.60
N VAL A 495 -46.44 -7.25 12.24
CA VAL A 495 -45.31 -6.73 13.02
C VAL A 495 -45.88 -6.53 14.41
N GLN A 496 -45.66 -7.50 15.29
CA GLN A 496 -45.81 -7.24 16.72
C GLN A 496 -44.91 -6.04 17.02
N PRO A 497 -45.40 -5.02 17.73
CA PRO A 497 -44.50 -4.06 18.33
C PRO A 497 -43.48 -4.87 19.11
N LEU A 498 -42.18 -4.60 18.90
CA LEU A 498 -41.15 -5.10 19.80
C LEU A 498 -41.52 -4.62 21.20
N GLY A 499 -42.26 -5.44 21.95
CA GLY A 499 -42.25 -5.39 23.40
C GLY A 499 -40.78 -5.45 23.80
N ALA A 500 -40.40 -4.58 24.73
CA ALA A 500 -39.03 -4.39 25.22
C ALA A 500 -38.22 -5.68 25.07
N GLN A 501 -37.28 -5.70 24.11
CA GLN A 501 -36.36 -6.83 24.03
C GLN A 501 -35.66 -6.94 25.39
N PRO A 502 -35.50 -8.15 25.93
CA PRO A 502 -34.76 -8.32 27.17
C PRO A 502 -33.36 -7.68 27.01
N PRO A 503 -32.80 -7.06 28.06
CA PRO A 503 -31.49 -6.44 27.99
C PRO A 503 -30.47 -7.46 27.48
N ILE A 504 -29.75 -7.10 26.41
CA ILE A 504 -28.69 -7.93 25.83
C ILE A 504 -27.64 -8.16 26.92
N GLU A 505 -27.43 -9.42 27.31
CA GLU A 505 -26.46 -9.81 28.35
C GLU A 505 -25.06 -9.25 28.04
N GLY A 506 -24.44 -8.62 29.05
CA GLY A 506 -23.06 -8.11 29.00
C GLY A 506 -22.88 -6.64 28.64
N ARG A 507 -23.96 -5.87 28.46
CA ARG A 507 -23.88 -4.41 28.31
C ARG A 507 -23.64 -3.71 29.65
N LEU A 508 -22.90 -2.60 29.62
CA LEU A 508 -22.72 -1.76 30.79
C LEU A 508 -23.90 -0.78 30.89
N GLU A 509 -24.40 -0.58 32.10
CA GLU A 509 -25.44 0.40 32.40
C GLU A 509 -24.81 1.64 33.04
N ALA A 510 -25.19 2.83 32.55
CA ALA A 510 -24.69 4.10 33.03
C ALA A 510 -25.74 5.19 32.79
N ARG A 511 -25.45 6.40 33.27
CA ARG A 511 -26.18 7.62 32.88
C ARG A 511 -25.34 8.43 31.91
N PHE A 512 -25.98 9.00 30.91
CA PHE A 512 -25.33 9.84 29.91
C PHE A 512 -25.85 11.27 29.95
N ASN A 513 -24.94 12.24 29.84
CA ASN A 513 -25.25 13.65 29.68
C ASN A 513 -24.77 14.16 28.32
N MET A 514 -25.72 14.43 27.43
CA MET A 514 -25.46 14.90 26.06
C MET A 514 -24.71 16.24 26.03
N THR A 515 -25.11 17.20 26.86
CA THR A 515 -24.52 18.56 26.87
C THR A 515 -23.08 18.55 27.33
N LYS A 516 -22.75 17.67 28.29
CA LYS A 516 -21.39 17.55 28.84
C LYS A 516 -20.52 16.55 28.09
N SER A 517 -21.09 15.70 27.23
CA SER A 517 -20.39 14.54 26.65
C SER A 517 -19.75 13.66 27.74
N GLU A 518 -20.50 13.41 28.81
CA GLU A 518 -20.06 12.66 29.99
C GLU A 518 -20.93 11.41 30.19
N ILE A 519 -20.30 10.30 30.55
CA ILE A 519 -20.94 9.07 31.01
C ILE A 519 -20.61 8.88 32.50
N LEU A 520 -21.63 8.66 33.32
CA LEU A 520 -21.51 8.44 34.76
C LEU A 520 -21.97 7.02 35.11
N PHE A 521 -21.07 6.24 35.72
CA PHE A 521 -21.41 4.91 36.24
C PHE A 521 -21.94 5.02 37.67
N ASP A 522 -23.15 4.53 37.90
CA ASP A 522 -23.77 4.52 39.22
C ASP A 522 -23.31 3.31 40.05
N ASN A 523 -23.37 3.43 41.38
CA ASN A 523 -23.09 2.34 42.34
C ASN A 523 -21.68 1.72 42.24
N VAL A 524 -20.68 2.48 41.81
CA VAL A 524 -19.28 2.05 41.71
C VAL A 524 -18.67 1.89 43.10
N LYS A 525 -18.14 0.70 43.42
CA LYS A 525 -17.43 0.44 44.67
C LYS A 525 -16.07 1.15 44.70
N PRO A 526 -15.61 1.71 45.84
CA PRO A 526 -14.28 2.29 45.95
C PRO A 526 -13.19 1.30 45.53
N GLY A 527 -12.26 1.73 44.67
CA GLY A 527 -11.19 0.89 44.11
C GLY A 527 -11.57 0.09 42.85
N THR A 528 -12.79 0.24 42.31
CA THR A 528 -13.16 -0.34 41.02
C THR A 528 -12.42 0.37 39.88
N VAL A 529 -11.82 -0.40 38.96
CA VAL A 529 -11.14 0.14 37.78
C VAL A 529 -12.18 0.42 36.69
N CYS A 530 -12.00 1.51 35.94
CA CYS A 530 -12.86 1.85 34.81
C CYS A 530 -12.94 0.68 33.81
N PRO A 531 -14.14 0.25 33.38
CA PRO A 531 -14.30 -0.83 32.42
C PRO A 531 -13.93 -0.44 30.97
N LEU A 532 -13.69 0.86 30.72
CA LEU A 532 -13.38 1.45 29.42
C LEU A 532 -12.01 2.12 29.45
N LYS A 533 -11.25 2.01 28.36
CA LYS A 533 -9.93 2.64 28.22
C LYS A 533 -9.98 3.82 27.26
N LYS A 534 -9.02 4.73 27.41
CA LYS A 534 -8.82 5.83 26.47
C LYS A 534 -8.64 5.28 25.06
N GLY A 535 -9.45 5.77 24.13
CA GLY A 535 -9.42 5.39 22.73
C GLY A 535 -10.31 4.21 22.34
N ASP A 536 -10.96 3.54 23.30
CA ASP A 536 -11.93 2.48 23.01
C ASP A 536 -13.14 3.05 22.26
N TRP A 537 -13.64 2.31 21.26
CA TRP A 537 -14.89 2.61 20.59
C TRP A 537 -16.05 1.91 21.28
N ILE A 538 -17.13 2.65 21.51
CA ILE A 538 -18.35 2.17 22.15
C ILE A 538 -19.58 2.55 21.33
N ALA A 539 -20.63 1.74 21.47
CA ALA A 539 -21.98 2.07 21.04
C ALA A 539 -22.84 2.37 22.28
N LEU A 540 -23.58 3.48 22.23
CA LEU A 540 -24.37 4.05 23.30
C LEU A 540 -25.83 4.07 22.89
N GLU A 541 -26.65 3.22 23.50
CA GLU A 541 -28.10 3.18 23.29
C GLU A 541 -28.81 3.95 24.41
N LEU A 542 -29.72 4.87 24.04
CA LEU A 542 -30.50 5.67 25.00
C LEU A 542 -31.97 5.20 25.03
N PRO A 543 -32.32 4.18 25.85
CA PRO A 543 -33.66 3.57 25.86
C PRO A 543 -34.79 4.54 26.26
N ASP A 544 -34.47 5.55 27.06
CA ASP A 544 -35.45 6.53 27.56
C ASP A 544 -35.82 7.60 26.53
N GLU A 545 -35.05 7.69 25.44
CA GLU A 545 -35.26 8.68 24.38
C GLU A 545 -36.11 8.07 23.25
N ALA A 546 -36.89 8.93 22.58
CA ALA A 546 -37.81 8.48 21.55
C ALA A 546 -37.08 7.75 20.42
N GLY A 547 -37.44 6.49 20.17
CA GLY A 547 -36.83 5.64 19.15
C GLY A 547 -35.58 4.87 19.58
N SER A 548 -35.18 4.92 20.86
CA SER A 548 -33.98 4.27 21.40
C SER A 548 -32.73 4.55 20.55
N PRO A 549 -32.32 5.82 20.39
CA PRO A 549 -31.23 6.17 19.49
C PRO A 549 -29.93 5.49 19.89
N LEU A 550 -29.21 4.99 18.88
CA LEU A 550 -27.92 4.35 19.01
C LEU A 550 -26.84 5.28 18.45
N TYR A 551 -25.97 5.76 19.33
CA TYR A 551 -24.80 6.56 18.98
C TYR A 551 -23.52 5.73 19.09
N HIS A 552 -22.49 6.15 18.38
CA HIS A 552 -21.15 5.59 18.44
C HIS A 552 -20.18 6.72 18.78
N CYS A 553 -19.21 6.44 19.66
CA CYS A 553 -18.20 7.42 20.02
C CYS A 553 -16.93 6.72 20.51
N ARG A 554 -15.87 7.51 20.61
CA ARG A 554 -14.57 7.10 21.15
C ARG A 554 -14.40 7.64 22.56
N VAL A 555 -13.89 6.82 23.48
CA VAL A 555 -13.62 7.23 24.87
C VAL A 555 -12.45 8.21 24.88
N ALA A 556 -12.68 9.44 25.36
CA ALA A 556 -11.69 10.51 25.33
C ALA A 556 -10.81 10.50 26.58
N ASN A 557 -11.43 10.46 27.76
CA ASN A 557 -10.73 10.50 29.04
C ASN A 557 -11.44 9.62 30.09
N PRO A 558 -10.86 8.46 30.46
CA PRO A 558 -11.40 7.59 31.50
C PRO A 558 -10.90 7.95 32.92
N ASP A 559 -9.97 8.91 33.07
CA ASP A 559 -9.22 9.12 34.31
C ASP A 559 -10.08 9.71 35.45
N LEU A 560 -11.24 10.28 35.11
CA LEU A 560 -12.19 10.88 36.07
C LEU A 560 -13.23 9.88 36.61
N PHE A 561 -13.01 8.57 36.40
CA PHE A 561 -13.92 7.50 36.81
C PHE A 561 -14.36 7.65 38.28
N PRO A 562 -15.67 7.59 38.61
CA PRO A 562 -16.77 6.97 37.87
C PRO A 562 -17.42 7.80 36.76
N SER A 563 -16.96 9.04 36.53
CA SER A 563 -17.39 9.87 35.39
C SER A 563 -16.35 9.82 34.29
N ILE A 564 -16.73 9.53 33.05
CA ILE A 564 -15.79 9.50 31.92
C ILE A 564 -16.23 10.46 30.82
N GLU A 565 -15.26 11.05 30.14
CA GLU A 565 -15.49 11.94 29.00
C GLU A 565 -15.43 11.14 27.69
N ILE A 566 -16.34 11.44 26.78
CA ILE A 566 -16.40 10.83 25.45
C ILE A 566 -16.16 11.87 24.36
N GLY A 567 -15.69 11.39 23.21
CA GLY A 567 -15.58 12.19 22.00
C GLY A 567 -16.93 12.46 21.33
N PRO A 568 -16.91 13.07 20.14
CA PRO A 568 -18.13 13.40 19.38
C PRO A 568 -19.02 12.17 19.16
N LEU A 569 -20.33 12.36 19.30
CA LEU A 569 -21.31 11.32 18.99
C LEU A 569 -21.54 11.21 17.49
N ILE A 570 -21.66 9.97 17.02
CA ILE A 570 -21.85 9.62 15.62
C ILE A 570 -23.05 8.69 15.51
N GLY A 571 -24.05 9.06 14.70
CA GLY A 571 -25.29 8.29 14.55
C GLY A 571 -26.40 9.17 14.01
N GLN A 572 -27.57 8.58 13.70
CA GLN A 572 -28.69 9.34 13.16
C GLN A 572 -29.27 10.28 14.22
N PRO A 573 -29.35 11.60 13.97
CA PRO A 573 -30.09 12.50 14.85
C PRO A 573 -31.59 12.23 14.67
N VAL A 574 -32.28 11.87 15.75
CA VAL A 574 -33.74 11.91 15.76
C VAL A 574 -34.13 13.38 15.75
N SER A 575 -34.73 13.84 14.66
CA SER A 575 -35.20 15.22 14.50
C SER A 575 -36.08 15.65 15.68
N LYS A 576 -35.51 16.44 16.59
CA LYS A 576 -36.22 17.32 17.53
C LYS A 576 -35.28 18.38 18.09
N GLU A 577 -35.81 19.58 18.27
CA GLU A 577 -35.17 20.69 18.98
C GLU A 577 -34.67 20.19 20.34
N LEU A 578 -33.35 20.22 20.54
CA LEU A 578 -32.73 19.80 21.79
C LEU A 578 -33.19 20.71 22.92
N SER A 579 -33.74 20.11 23.98
CA SER A 579 -33.92 20.81 25.24
C SER A 579 -32.56 21.28 25.74
N THR A 580 -32.40 22.58 25.98
CA THR A 580 -31.17 23.22 26.48
C THR A 580 -30.89 22.94 27.97
N THR A 581 -31.66 22.04 28.59
CA THR A 581 -31.49 21.69 30.00
C THR A 581 -30.63 20.43 30.14
N PRO A 582 -29.59 20.43 31.00
CA PRO A 582 -28.74 19.25 31.20
C PRO A 582 -29.55 18.13 31.87
N LYS A 583 -29.99 17.17 31.07
CA LYS A 583 -30.71 15.97 31.50
C LYS A 583 -29.77 14.77 31.44
N TRP A 584 -29.71 14.01 32.53
CA TRP A 584 -29.09 12.69 32.55
C TRP A 584 -30.13 11.66 32.08
N SER A 585 -29.80 10.90 31.04
CA SER A 585 -30.65 9.81 30.53
C SER A 585 -29.97 8.47 30.79
N THR A 586 -30.76 7.40 30.97
CA THR A 586 -30.20 6.04 31.08
C THR A 586 -29.52 5.68 29.77
N ALA A 587 -28.39 4.99 29.85
CA ALA A 587 -27.59 4.59 28.71
C ALA A 587 -27.11 3.14 28.86
N PHE A 588 -27.26 2.36 27.79
CA PHE A 588 -26.64 1.05 27.64
C PHE A 588 -25.42 1.16 26.74
N ILE A 589 -24.27 0.71 27.23
CA ILE A 589 -22.98 0.81 26.54
C ILE A 589 -22.55 -0.58 26.08
N ASP A 590 -22.17 -0.66 24.81
CA ASP A 590 -21.70 -1.87 24.14
C ASP A 590 -20.31 -1.62 23.55
N GLN A 591 -19.35 -2.49 23.86
CA GLN A 591 -17.97 -2.36 23.40
C GLN A 591 -17.78 -3.03 22.04
N TYR A 592 -16.89 -2.49 21.21
CA TYR A 592 -16.46 -3.11 19.96
C TYR A 592 -15.62 -4.37 20.25
N SER A 593 -16.31 -5.46 20.56
CA SER A 593 -15.70 -6.68 21.14
C SER A 593 -16.07 -7.96 20.40
N VAL A 594 -17.13 -7.95 19.59
CA VAL A 594 -17.57 -9.12 18.83
C VAL A 594 -16.75 -9.22 17.56
N LYS A 595 -16.11 -10.35 17.32
CA LYS A 595 -15.37 -10.57 16.07
C LYS A 595 -16.36 -10.73 14.92
N PHE A 596 -16.19 -9.91 13.89
CA PHE A 596 -17.02 -9.93 12.70
C PHE A 596 -16.96 -11.27 11.95
N ASP A 597 -15.81 -11.94 11.97
CA ASP A 597 -15.60 -13.20 11.24
C ASP A 597 -16.45 -14.35 11.79
N GLU A 598 -16.74 -14.33 13.09
CA GLU A 598 -17.53 -15.33 13.81
C GLU A 598 -19.05 -15.14 13.64
N LEU A 599 -19.49 -14.03 13.00
CA LEU A 599 -20.90 -13.74 12.77
C LEU A 599 -21.48 -14.60 11.63
N SER A 600 -22.77 -14.94 11.74
CA SER A 600 -23.52 -15.51 10.61
C SER A 600 -23.63 -14.51 9.46
N GLU A 601 -23.87 -14.97 8.23
CA GLU A 601 -24.00 -14.06 7.09
C GLU A 601 -25.11 -13.00 7.28
N ALA A 602 -26.22 -13.36 7.94
CA ALA A 602 -27.31 -12.41 8.22
C ALA A 602 -26.87 -11.29 9.17
N GLU A 603 -26.09 -11.64 10.19
CA GLU A 603 -25.50 -10.69 11.14
C GLU A 603 -24.39 -9.86 10.49
N LYS A 604 -23.56 -10.47 9.64
CA LYS A 604 -22.55 -9.75 8.84
C LYS A 604 -23.20 -8.69 7.95
N ARG A 605 -24.32 -9.00 7.27
CA ARG A 605 -25.10 -8.02 6.49
C ARG A 605 -25.60 -6.87 7.38
N GLY A 606 -26.15 -7.21 8.55
CA GLY A 606 -26.60 -6.25 9.55
C GLY A 606 -25.49 -5.30 10.02
N ALA A 607 -24.33 -5.85 10.35
CA ALA A 607 -23.17 -5.08 10.79
C ALA A 607 -22.61 -4.20 9.67
N VAL A 608 -22.46 -4.72 8.45
CA VAL A 608 -21.95 -3.94 7.30
C VAL A 608 -22.82 -2.72 7.02
N TYR A 609 -24.15 -2.89 6.91
CA TYR A 609 -25.01 -1.74 6.58
C TYR A 609 -24.98 -0.67 7.68
N ARG A 610 -24.96 -1.07 8.96
CA ARG A 610 -24.89 -0.12 10.08
C ARG A 610 -23.55 0.59 10.16
N LEU A 611 -22.44 -0.12 9.92
CA LEU A 611 -21.11 0.50 9.86
C LEU A 611 -21.00 1.50 8.71
N LEU A 612 -21.56 1.19 7.53
CA LEU A 612 -21.61 2.12 6.41
C LEU A 612 -22.47 3.36 6.72
N ALA A 613 -23.57 3.22 7.47
CA ALA A 613 -24.38 4.36 7.94
C ALA A 613 -23.62 5.31 8.88
N LEU A 614 -22.56 4.85 9.56
CA LEU A 614 -21.73 5.70 10.44
C LEU A 614 -20.69 6.53 9.67
N LEU A 615 -20.39 6.17 8.42
CA LEU A 615 -19.40 6.90 7.62
C LEU A 615 -19.86 8.34 7.37
N PRO A 616 -18.95 9.34 7.44
CA PRO A 616 -19.24 10.69 6.95
C PRO A 616 -19.54 10.70 5.45
N SER A 617 -20.10 11.81 4.95
CA SER A 617 -20.31 11.95 3.51
C SER A 617 -18.97 11.96 2.77
N VAL A 618 -19.00 11.69 1.46
CA VAL A 618 -17.76 11.69 0.67
C VAL A 618 -17.15 13.09 0.60
N LYS A 619 -17.99 14.13 0.53
CA LYS A 619 -17.53 15.53 0.64
C LYS A 619 -16.85 15.84 1.97
N GLU A 620 -17.38 15.35 3.10
CA GLU A 620 -16.74 15.53 4.41
C GLU A 620 -15.38 14.82 4.49
N MET A 621 -15.28 13.59 3.95
CA MET A 621 -14.00 12.87 3.86
C MET A 621 -13.00 13.62 2.98
N ASN A 622 -13.43 14.12 1.83
CA ASN A 622 -12.58 14.90 0.93
C ASN A 622 -12.10 16.20 1.62
N ALA A 623 -13.00 16.95 2.27
CA ALA A 623 -12.65 18.16 3.01
C ALA A 623 -11.68 17.90 4.18
N TYR A 624 -11.76 16.74 4.82
CA TYR A 624 -10.80 16.35 5.86
C TYR A 624 -9.42 16.02 5.26
N LEU A 625 -9.39 15.26 4.17
CA LEU A 625 -8.14 14.89 3.48
C LEU A 625 -7.43 16.10 2.86
N ALA A 626 -8.18 17.03 2.28
CA ALA A 626 -7.66 18.25 1.67
C ALA A 626 -6.94 19.18 2.68
N LYS A 627 -7.21 19.04 3.98
CA LYS A 627 -6.53 19.80 5.05
C LYS A 627 -5.17 19.21 5.45
N GLN A 628 -4.79 18.06 4.90
CA GLN A 628 -3.58 17.33 5.28
C GLN A 628 -2.50 17.42 4.19
N ASN A 629 -1.24 17.62 4.58
CA ASN A 629 -0.11 17.54 3.64
C ASN A 629 0.08 16.12 3.08
N THR A 630 -0.16 15.09 3.92
CA THR A 630 -0.14 13.68 3.52
C THR A 630 -1.52 13.09 3.80
N PRO A 631 -2.41 12.97 2.79
CA PRO A 631 -3.76 12.45 2.95
C PRO A 631 -3.76 11.05 3.59
N ASP A 632 -4.38 10.93 4.76
CA ASP A 632 -4.51 9.70 5.51
C ASP A 632 -5.83 9.71 6.33
N LEU A 633 -6.82 9.00 5.81
CA LEU A 633 -8.15 8.96 6.42
C LEU A 633 -8.14 8.18 7.75
N ALA A 634 -7.18 7.26 7.96
CA ALA A 634 -7.08 6.46 9.18
C ALA A 634 -6.78 7.31 10.42
N ARG A 635 -6.27 8.53 10.24
CA ARG A 635 -6.02 9.51 11.32
C ARG A 635 -7.30 10.13 11.87
N TRP A 636 -8.45 9.98 11.21
CA TRP A 636 -9.73 10.52 11.68
C TRP A 636 -10.39 9.64 12.76
N VAL A 637 -9.61 9.26 13.77
CA VAL A 637 -9.93 8.25 14.79
C VAL A 637 -11.11 8.61 15.68
N ASP A 638 -11.52 9.87 15.72
CA ASP A 638 -12.67 10.34 16.50
C ASP A 638 -13.96 10.45 15.67
N ARG A 639 -13.90 10.22 14.34
CA ARG A 639 -15.06 10.28 13.43
C ARG A 639 -15.35 8.97 12.71
N ILE A 640 -14.33 8.15 12.47
CA ILE A 640 -14.47 6.88 11.75
C ILE A 640 -13.88 5.77 12.60
N SER A 641 -14.72 4.82 13.01
CA SER A 641 -14.25 3.64 13.75
C SER A 641 -13.37 2.75 12.86
N PRO A 642 -12.39 2.01 13.44
CA PRO A 642 -11.56 1.08 12.67
C PRO A 642 -12.38 0.07 11.85
N ALA A 643 -13.49 -0.42 12.42
CA ALA A 643 -14.40 -1.34 11.73
C ALA A 643 -15.08 -0.67 10.52
N ALA A 644 -15.61 0.55 10.69
CA ALA A 644 -16.26 1.29 9.59
C ALA A 644 -15.25 1.63 8.48
N PHE A 645 -14.04 2.04 8.85
CA PHE A 645 -12.96 2.32 7.90
C PHE A 645 -12.54 1.09 7.10
N ALA A 646 -12.44 -0.08 7.73
CA ALA A 646 -12.12 -1.32 7.04
C ALA A 646 -13.23 -1.76 6.07
N VAL A 647 -14.51 -1.59 6.44
CA VAL A 647 -15.64 -1.84 5.53
C VAL A 647 -15.62 -0.87 4.34
N LEU A 648 -15.33 0.41 4.56
CA LEU A 648 -15.14 1.40 3.49
C LEU A 648 -14.02 0.95 2.53
N ARG A 649 -12.84 0.63 3.08
CA ARG A 649 -11.69 0.17 2.29
C ARG A 649 -12.05 -1.07 1.48
N TRP A 650 -12.65 -2.08 2.10
CA TRP A 650 -13.08 -3.29 1.39
C TRP A 650 -14.09 -2.97 0.27
N THR A 651 -15.05 -2.09 0.52
CA THR A 651 -16.07 -1.70 -0.46
C THR A 651 -15.44 -1.11 -1.72
N LEU A 652 -14.43 -0.24 -1.57
CA LEU A 652 -13.72 0.37 -2.71
C LEU A 652 -12.74 -0.61 -3.36
N ALA A 653 -11.90 -1.26 -2.54
CA ALA A 653 -10.81 -2.12 -2.97
C ALA A 653 -11.26 -3.39 -3.71
N SER A 654 -12.43 -3.94 -3.34
CA SER A 654 -12.99 -5.12 -4.00
C SER A 654 -13.55 -4.82 -5.40
N ASN A 655 -13.62 -3.55 -5.84
CA ASN A 655 -14.16 -3.20 -7.16
C ASN A 655 -13.02 -3.20 -8.19
N ARG A 656 -12.95 -4.24 -9.02
CA ARG A 656 -11.92 -4.38 -10.07
C ARG A 656 -12.24 -3.61 -11.36
N SER A 657 -13.48 -3.11 -11.49
CA SER A 657 -13.95 -2.33 -12.65
C SER A 657 -13.50 -0.87 -12.57
N CYS A 658 -13.08 -0.29 -13.70
CA CYS A 658 -12.72 1.13 -13.80
C CYS A 658 -13.95 1.97 -14.18
N ILE A 659 -14.64 2.49 -13.18
CA ILE A 659 -15.84 3.33 -13.32
C ILE A 659 -15.42 4.81 -13.25
N MET A 660 -15.99 5.64 -14.12
CA MET A 660 -15.74 7.09 -14.16
C MET A 660 -17.08 7.82 -14.27
N ALA A 661 -17.26 8.87 -13.46
CA ALA A 661 -18.37 9.79 -13.66
C ALA A 661 -18.16 10.55 -14.99
N VAL A 662 -19.25 10.79 -15.72
CA VAL A 662 -19.21 11.60 -16.94
C VAL A 662 -19.60 13.03 -16.58
N ASP A 663 -18.62 13.94 -16.62
CA ASP A 663 -18.83 15.36 -16.34
C ASP A 663 -18.85 16.21 -17.61
N GLU A 664 -18.26 15.71 -18.71
CA GLU A 664 -18.16 16.43 -19.98
C GLU A 664 -19.28 16.05 -20.96
N PRO A 665 -20.01 17.03 -21.56
CA PRO A 665 -21.08 16.74 -22.51
C PRO A 665 -20.65 15.93 -23.73
N GLY A 666 -19.42 16.14 -24.22
CA GLY A 666 -18.89 15.42 -25.39
C GLY A 666 -18.63 13.93 -25.15
N LYS A 667 -18.58 13.50 -23.89
CA LYS A 667 -18.34 12.10 -23.48
C LYS A 667 -19.61 11.40 -22.96
N ALA A 668 -20.75 12.10 -22.94
CA ALA A 668 -22.02 11.57 -22.48
C ALA A 668 -22.81 10.86 -23.58
N VAL A 669 -23.61 9.87 -23.19
CA VAL A 669 -24.63 9.28 -24.06
C VAL A 669 -25.80 10.26 -24.15
N HIS A 670 -26.08 10.73 -25.36
CA HIS A 670 -27.18 11.64 -25.61
C HIS A 670 -28.51 10.88 -25.71
N GLY A 671 -29.62 11.50 -25.26
CA GLY A 671 -30.96 10.88 -25.22
C GLY A 671 -31.38 10.31 -23.86
N MET A 672 -30.61 10.59 -22.80
CA MET A 672 -30.90 10.22 -21.41
C MET A 672 -30.89 11.45 -20.49
N PRO A 673 -31.88 12.36 -20.60
CA PRO A 673 -31.97 13.55 -19.75
C PRO A 673 -32.27 13.16 -18.30
N GLU A 674 -31.91 14.02 -17.33
CA GLU A 674 -32.14 13.82 -15.88
C GLU A 674 -31.36 12.67 -15.21
N TYR A 675 -30.49 11.97 -15.94
CA TYR A 675 -29.67 10.90 -15.38
C TYR A 675 -28.20 11.33 -15.24
N MET A 676 -27.64 11.09 -14.06
CA MET A 676 -26.19 11.09 -13.90
C MET A 676 -25.62 9.87 -14.62
N GLN A 677 -24.56 10.08 -15.40
CA GLN A 677 -23.98 9.03 -16.23
C GLN A 677 -22.63 8.60 -15.67
N PHE A 678 -22.45 7.29 -15.56
CA PHE A 678 -21.19 6.65 -15.21
C PHE A 678 -20.76 5.75 -16.37
N ARG A 679 -19.49 5.81 -16.72
CA ARG A 679 -18.89 5.00 -17.78
C ARG A 679 -17.95 3.96 -17.18
N PHE A 680 -18.09 2.73 -17.67
CA PHE A 680 -17.12 1.67 -17.42
C PHE A 680 -16.03 1.82 -18.47
N ALA A 681 -14.94 2.52 -18.11
CA ALA A 681 -13.77 2.63 -18.98
C ALA A 681 -13.21 1.25 -19.35
N MET A 682 -13.29 0.34 -18.37
CA MET A 682 -12.98 -1.08 -18.49
C MET A 682 -13.76 -1.84 -17.42
N GLY A 683 -14.33 -3.00 -17.77
CA GLY A 683 -14.85 -3.93 -16.76
C GLY A 683 -13.73 -4.58 -15.95
N ALA A 684 -14.05 -5.61 -15.15
CA ALA A 684 -13.02 -6.47 -14.59
C ALA A 684 -12.15 -7.06 -15.74
N PRO A 685 -10.81 -7.04 -15.66
CA PRO A 685 -9.93 -7.40 -16.78
C PRO A 685 -10.18 -8.80 -17.36
N ASP A 686 -10.46 -9.78 -16.50
CA ASP A 686 -10.78 -11.16 -16.87
C ASP A 686 -12.08 -11.24 -17.70
N LYS A 687 -13.09 -10.45 -17.30
CA LYS A 687 -14.37 -10.40 -18.00
C LYS A 687 -14.25 -9.66 -19.32
N GLU A 688 -13.50 -8.56 -19.35
CA GLU A 688 -13.20 -7.81 -20.57
C GLU A 688 -12.47 -8.69 -21.60
N HIS A 689 -11.55 -9.55 -21.14
CA HIS A 689 -10.87 -10.54 -21.99
C HIS A 689 -11.84 -11.51 -22.65
N ARG A 690 -12.68 -12.15 -21.84
CA ARG A 690 -13.66 -13.14 -22.31
C ARG A 690 -14.65 -12.52 -23.28
N PHE A 691 -15.12 -11.31 -22.99
CA PHE A 691 -15.98 -10.54 -23.89
C PHE A 691 -15.32 -10.24 -25.23
N LYS A 692 -14.12 -9.65 -25.25
CA LYS A 692 -13.39 -9.36 -26.50
C LYS A 692 -13.12 -10.62 -27.33
N THR A 693 -12.80 -11.73 -26.67
CA THR A 693 -12.59 -13.03 -27.33
C THR A 693 -13.88 -13.55 -27.95
N ALA A 694 -15.00 -13.48 -27.23
CA ALA A 694 -16.32 -13.85 -27.75
C ALA A 694 -16.73 -12.98 -28.96
N VAL A 695 -16.54 -11.66 -28.87
CA VAL A 695 -16.79 -10.73 -29.97
C VAL A 695 -15.97 -11.10 -31.21
N LYS A 696 -14.65 -11.28 -31.06
CA LYS A 696 -13.77 -11.65 -32.19
C LYS A 696 -14.16 -12.98 -32.82
N LYS A 697 -14.43 -14.00 -32.00
CA LYS A 697 -14.81 -15.35 -32.45
C LYS A 697 -16.12 -15.32 -33.23
N THR A 698 -17.13 -14.64 -32.70
CA THR A 698 -18.46 -14.55 -33.33
C THR A 698 -18.45 -13.64 -34.56
N ALA A 699 -17.78 -12.49 -34.52
CA ALA A 699 -17.65 -11.59 -35.66
C ALA A 699 -16.99 -12.27 -36.86
N LYS A 700 -15.91 -13.03 -36.63
CA LYS A 700 -15.25 -13.82 -37.68
C LYS A 700 -16.15 -14.93 -38.24
N ARG A 701 -16.96 -15.57 -37.38
CA ARG A 701 -17.86 -16.67 -37.78
C ARG A 701 -19.07 -16.17 -38.58
N LEU A 702 -19.62 -15.01 -38.23
CA LEU A 702 -20.82 -14.45 -38.85
C LEU A 702 -20.53 -13.43 -39.94
N ASP A 703 -19.26 -13.10 -40.19
CA ASP A 703 -18.81 -12.03 -41.10
C ASP A 703 -19.59 -10.72 -40.91
N SER A 704 -19.82 -10.35 -39.64
CA SER A 704 -20.69 -9.24 -39.30
C SER A 704 -19.96 -7.90 -39.42
N LYS A 705 -20.53 -6.97 -40.21
CA LYS A 705 -20.09 -5.56 -40.25
C LYS A 705 -20.16 -4.89 -38.88
N TYR A 706 -21.16 -5.25 -38.07
CA TYR A 706 -21.39 -4.70 -36.73
C TYR A 706 -21.23 -5.83 -35.70
N PRO A 707 -20.04 -6.00 -35.11
CA PRO A 707 -19.73 -7.17 -34.27
C PRO A 707 -20.46 -7.14 -32.92
N THR A 708 -20.92 -5.97 -32.48
CA THR A 708 -21.67 -5.77 -31.23
C THR A 708 -22.92 -4.90 -31.46
N LEU A 709 -23.88 -4.99 -30.53
CA LEU A 709 -25.05 -4.13 -30.42
C LEU A 709 -25.19 -3.63 -28.97
N TYR A 710 -26.02 -2.60 -28.75
CA TYR A 710 -26.27 -2.05 -27.43
C TYR A 710 -27.72 -2.26 -27.00
N ALA A 711 -27.94 -2.65 -25.75
CA ALA A 711 -29.28 -2.85 -25.20
C ALA A 711 -29.34 -2.54 -23.69
N TRP A 712 -30.55 -2.19 -23.24
CA TRP A 712 -30.81 -1.77 -21.87
C TRP A 712 -31.05 -2.94 -20.93
N HIS A 713 -30.53 -2.84 -19.72
CA HIS A 713 -30.86 -3.74 -18.62
C HIS A 713 -31.21 -2.93 -17.37
N GLY A 714 -32.37 -3.20 -16.79
CA GLY A 714 -32.80 -2.60 -15.54
C GLY A 714 -32.83 -3.63 -14.43
N SER A 715 -32.42 -3.21 -13.24
CA SER A 715 -32.42 -4.04 -12.04
C SER A 715 -32.64 -3.18 -10.80
N SER A 716 -33.28 -3.77 -9.79
CA SER A 716 -33.45 -3.13 -8.48
C SER A 716 -32.11 -2.78 -7.84
N ILE A 717 -32.11 -1.71 -7.06
CA ILE A 717 -30.90 -1.03 -6.57
C ILE A 717 -29.94 -1.96 -5.79
N GLN A 718 -30.49 -2.89 -5.02
CA GLN A 718 -29.76 -3.85 -4.18
C GLN A 718 -28.89 -4.84 -4.95
N ASN A 719 -29.14 -5.05 -6.24
CA ASN A 719 -28.35 -6.00 -7.04
C ASN A 719 -27.09 -5.34 -7.64
N TRP A 720 -27.04 -4.00 -7.73
CA TRP A 720 -25.95 -3.33 -8.45
C TRP A 720 -24.59 -3.53 -7.81
N HIS A 721 -24.51 -3.76 -6.50
CA HIS A 721 -23.24 -4.08 -5.84
C HIS A 721 -22.55 -5.30 -6.46
N SER A 722 -23.29 -6.37 -6.75
CA SER A 722 -22.75 -7.57 -7.41
C SER A 722 -22.60 -7.35 -8.92
N ILE A 723 -23.59 -6.74 -9.58
CA ILE A 723 -23.57 -6.51 -11.04
C ILE A 723 -22.34 -5.71 -11.48
N ILE A 724 -21.90 -4.69 -10.75
CA ILE A 724 -20.73 -3.90 -11.19
C ILE A 724 -19.39 -4.62 -11.00
N ARG A 725 -19.36 -5.68 -10.16
CA ARG A 725 -18.16 -6.45 -9.80
C ARG A 725 -18.02 -7.71 -10.64
N GLU A 726 -19.09 -8.49 -10.72
CA GLU A 726 -19.15 -9.78 -11.41
C GLU A 726 -19.78 -9.66 -12.81
N GLY A 727 -20.54 -8.58 -13.01
CA GLY A 727 -21.39 -8.40 -14.17
C GLY A 727 -22.74 -9.10 -14.05
N LEU A 728 -23.53 -9.02 -15.12
CA LEU A 728 -24.88 -9.59 -15.14
C LEU A 728 -24.84 -11.13 -15.12
N HIS A 729 -25.60 -11.73 -14.21
CA HIS A 729 -25.83 -13.18 -14.11
C HIS A 729 -27.33 -13.46 -13.98
N PHE A 730 -27.73 -14.72 -14.20
CA PHE A 730 -29.10 -15.18 -14.04
C PHE A 730 -29.21 -16.39 -13.11
N SER A 731 -28.31 -16.53 -12.12
CA SER A 731 -28.42 -17.58 -11.09
C SER A 731 -29.76 -17.52 -10.33
N ASP A 732 -30.23 -16.30 -10.04
CA ASP A 732 -31.40 -16.05 -9.20
C ASP A 732 -32.60 -15.66 -10.06
N VAL A 733 -33.76 -16.27 -9.83
CA VAL A 733 -35.01 -15.93 -10.52
C VAL A 733 -35.78 -14.90 -9.70
N VAL A 734 -35.60 -13.61 -10.03
CA VAL A 734 -36.31 -12.51 -9.33
C VAL A 734 -37.62 -12.15 -10.02
N ASN A 735 -37.65 -12.23 -11.35
CA ASN A 735 -38.83 -12.01 -12.19
C ASN A 735 -39.10 -13.27 -13.03
N GLY A 736 -40.34 -13.45 -13.50
CA GLY A 736 -40.70 -14.61 -14.33
C GLY A 736 -39.87 -14.71 -15.62
N ARG A 737 -39.54 -15.94 -16.04
CA ARG A 737 -38.73 -16.23 -17.25
C ARG A 737 -39.59 -16.54 -18.48
N ALA A 738 -40.50 -15.63 -18.83
CA ALA A 738 -41.50 -15.86 -19.89
C ALA A 738 -40.90 -16.15 -21.28
N PHE A 739 -39.68 -15.67 -21.53
CA PHE A 739 -38.98 -15.81 -22.82
C PHE A 739 -37.72 -16.68 -22.73
N GLY A 740 -37.65 -17.57 -21.73
CA GLY A 740 -36.56 -18.53 -21.56
C GLY A 740 -35.47 -18.11 -20.56
N ASN A 741 -34.45 -18.96 -20.41
CA ASN A 741 -33.37 -18.77 -19.43
C ASN A 741 -32.25 -17.90 -19.99
N GLY A 742 -32.00 -16.75 -19.36
CA GLY A 742 -30.86 -15.88 -19.70
C GLY A 742 -30.98 -14.51 -19.06
N VAL A 743 -30.05 -13.61 -19.41
CA VAL A 743 -30.11 -12.19 -19.01
C VAL A 743 -30.98 -11.43 -19.99
N TYR A 744 -32.00 -10.76 -19.46
CA TYR A 744 -32.96 -9.98 -20.23
C TYR A 744 -32.44 -8.58 -20.52
N HIS A 745 -32.56 -8.17 -21.78
CA HIS A 745 -32.28 -6.82 -22.25
C HIS A 745 -33.42 -6.32 -23.13
N ALA A 746 -33.61 -5.00 -23.17
CA ALA A 746 -34.61 -4.36 -24.02
C ALA A 746 -33.97 -3.34 -24.97
N PRO A 747 -34.50 -3.19 -26.19
CA PRO A 747 -34.08 -2.11 -27.09
C PRO A 747 -34.56 -0.73 -26.60
N ASN A 748 -35.63 -0.67 -25.79
CA ASN A 748 -36.18 0.58 -25.24
C ASN A 748 -35.91 0.69 -23.74
N ALA A 749 -35.32 1.81 -23.31
CA ALA A 749 -35.01 2.10 -21.92
C ALA A 749 -36.26 2.04 -21.03
N ALA A 750 -37.43 2.49 -21.51
CA ALA A 750 -38.68 2.50 -20.75
C ALA A 750 -39.09 1.10 -20.26
N THR A 751 -38.87 0.08 -21.08
CA THR A 751 -39.11 -1.32 -20.69
C THR A 751 -38.20 -1.72 -19.54
N SER A 752 -36.90 -1.45 -19.65
CA SER A 752 -35.92 -1.79 -18.62
C SER A 752 -36.10 -0.97 -17.35
N MET A 753 -36.50 0.30 -17.43
CA MET A 753 -36.79 1.15 -16.27
C MET A 753 -37.87 0.57 -15.37
N GLY A 754 -38.85 -0.16 -15.92
CA GLY A 754 -39.85 -0.89 -15.14
C GLY A 754 -39.26 -1.92 -14.18
N TYR A 755 -38.06 -2.45 -14.49
CA TYR A 755 -37.32 -3.39 -13.63
C TYR A 755 -36.28 -2.70 -12.73
N SER A 756 -36.03 -1.41 -12.93
CA SER A 756 -35.17 -0.57 -12.10
C SER A 756 -35.91 0.09 -10.92
N GLY A 757 -37.23 -0.07 -10.85
CA GLY A 757 -38.07 0.47 -9.79
C GLY A 757 -37.94 -0.29 -8.46
N MET A 758 -38.16 0.44 -7.36
CA MET A 758 -38.41 -0.16 -6.05
C MET A 758 -39.75 -0.90 -6.12
N GLY A 759 -39.83 -2.14 -5.61
CA GLY A 759 -41.09 -2.89 -5.53
C GLY A 759 -42.17 -2.15 -4.71
N PRO A 760 -43.40 -2.72 -4.55
CA PRO A 760 -44.61 -2.05 -4.07
C PRO A 760 -44.59 -1.53 -2.61
N TYR A 761 -43.44 -1.51 -1.95
CA TYR A 761 -43.28 -1.23 -0.52
C TYR A 761 -43.09 0.26 -0.20
N GLY A 762 -43.29 1.16 -1.17
CA GLY A 762 -43.04 2.59 -1.06
C GLY A 762 -44.18 3.48 -0.54
N TYR A 763 -45.33 2.92 -0.16
CA TYR A 763 -46.45 3.69 0.39
C TYR A 763 -46.77 3.26 1.82
N GLY A 764 -45.98 3.74 2.78
CA GLY A 764 -46.23 3.58 4.20
C GLY A 764 -45.41 4.56 5.01
N ASN A 765 -46.05 5.25 5.96
CA ASN A 765 -45.52 6.39 6.72
C ASN A 765 -44.37 6.05 7.71
N ASN A 766 -43.76 4.87 7.62
CA ASN A 766 -42.70 4.35 8.50
C ASN A 766 -41.52 3.75 7.69
N SER A 767 -41.00 4.50 6.71
CA SER A 767 -39.99 4.00 5.77
C SER A 767 -38.59 3.93 6.38
N ILE A 768 -38.06 2.71 6.55
CA ILE A 768 -36.63 2.45 6.76
C ILE A 768 -35.85 3.10 5.59
N PRO A 769 -34.79 3.90 5.84
CA PRO A 769 -34.04 4.54 4.76
C PRO A 769 -33.22 3.49 3.99
N PHE A 770 -33.71 3.11 2.81
CA PHE A 770 -33.02 2.24 1.85
C PHE A 770 -31.85 2.93 1.14
N ILE A 771 -31.78 4.27 1.27
CA ILE A 771 -30.72 5.12 0.74
C ILE A 771 -29.66 5.30 1.83
N TRP A 772 -28.38 5.29 1.45
CA TRP A 772 -27.29 5.56 2.38
C TRP A 772 -27.47 6.97 2.99
N PRO A 773 -27.56 7.13 4.32
CA PRO A 773 -27.98 8.38 4.94
C PRO A 773 -27.14 9.60 4.57
N ASN A 774 -25.82 9.41 4.44
CA ASN A 774 -24.86 10.48 4.15
C ASN A 774 -24.46 10.52 2.66
N SER A 775 -25.28 9.92 1.78
CA SER A 775 -25.06 9.98 0.34
C SER A 775 -25.30 11.39 -0.20
N ASP A 776 -24.35 11.90 -0.96
CA ASP A 776 -24.48 13.11 -1.76
C ASP A 776 -25.34 12.88 -3.01
N LEU A 777 -25.37 11.65 -3.54
CA LEU A 777 -26.11 11.30 -4.76
C LEU A 777 -27.58 10.95 -4.53
N GLN A 778 -27.94 10.50 -3.32
CA GLN A 778 -29.31 10.11 -2.94
C GLN A 778 -29.99 9.22 -4.00
N ILE A 779 -29.33 8.11 -4.34
CA ILE A 779 -29.68 7.28 -5.50
C ILE A 779 -31.08 6.66 -5.33
N SER A 780 -31.95 6.91 -6.30
CA SER A 780 -33.32 6.39 -6.33
C SER A 780 -33.53 5.23 -7.32
N SER A 781 -32.78 5.20 -8.42
CA SER A 781 -32.88 4.16 -9.44
C SER A 781 -31.61 4.12 -10.29
N ALA A 782 -31.31 2.95 -10.88
CA ALA A 782 -30.19 2.76 -11.80
C ALA A 782 -30.55 1.82 -12.96
N ILE A 783 -30.01 2.10 -14.14
CA ILE A 783 -30.21 1.32 -15.37
C ILE A 783 -28.88 1.25 -16.14
N ALA A 784 -28.56 0.08 -16.71
CA ALA A 784 -27.33 -0.11 -17.47
C ALA A 784 -27.61 -0.16 -18.98
N LEU A 785 -26.66 0.35 -19.74
CA LEU A 785 -26.52 0.11 -21.17
C LEU A 785 -25.36 -0.85 -21.40
N ASN A 786 -25.68 -2.00 -21.99
CA ASN A 786 -24.74 -3.10 -22.17
C ASN A 786 -24.38 -3.23 -23.63
N GLU A 787 -23.11 -3.50 -23.88
CA GLU A 787 -22.59 -3.96 -25.17
C GLU A 787 -22.72 -5.49 -25.22
N ILE A 788 -23.31 -5.99 -26.30
CA ILE A 788 -23.64 -7.40 -26.47
C ILE A 788 -23.10 -7.87 -27.82
N VAL A 789 -22.55 -9.08 -27.87
CA VAL A 789 -22.16 -9.74 -29.14
C VAL A 789 -23.35 -9.79 -30.09
N ASN A 790 -23.22 -9.23 -31.30
CA ASN A 790 -24.33 -9.13 -32.25
C ASN A 790 -24.59 -10.46 -32.97
N ALA A 791 -25.32 -11.37 -32.32
CA ALA A 791 -25.77 -12.63 -32.90
C ALA A 791 -27.22 -12.99 -32.51
N PRO A 792 -28.24 -12.20 -32.90
CA PRO A 792 -29.59 -12.35 -32.35
C PRO A 792 -30.31 -13.65 -32.70
N ALA A 793 -29.89 -14.32 -33.77
CA ALA A 793 -30.40 -15.65 -34.12
C ALA A 793 -29.97 -16.75 -33.12
N GLU A 794 -28.93 -16.48 -32.33
CA GLU A 794 -28.41 -17.40 -31.30
C GLU A 794 -28.84 -17.01 -29.88
N TYR A 795 -29.63 -15.95 -29.75
CA TYR A 795 -30.24 -15.58 -28.47
C TYR A 795 -31.37 -16.55 -28.15
N VAL A 796 -31.65 -16.72 -26.85
CA VAL A 796 -32.79 -17.53 -26.40
C VAL A 796 -34.11 -16.90 -26.84
N SER A 797 -34.15 -15.57 -26.87
CA SER A 797 -35.20 -14.80 -27.52
C SER A 797 -34.62 -13.51 -28.07
N SER A 798 -35.12 -13.10 -29.23
CA SER A 798 -34.78 -11.81 -29.86
C SER A 798 -35.96 -10.85 -29.92
N THR A 799 -37.17 -11.30 -29.55
CA THR A 799 -38.42 -10.52 -29.67
C THR A 799 -39.43 -10.99 -28.61
N PRO A 800 -40.07 -10.07 -27.85
CA PRO A 800 -39.90 -8.61 -27.86
C PRO A 800 -38.64 -8.13 -27.10
N HIS A 801 -37.92 -9.03 -26.43
CA HIS A 801 -36.74 -8.73 -25.61
C HIS A 801 -35.56 -9.61 -26.04
N TYR A 802 -34.34 -9.11 -25.83
CA TYR A 802 -33.13 -9.91 -26.05
C TYR A 802 -32.82 -10.72 -24.79
N VAL A 803 -32.82 -12.05 -24.90
CA VAL A 803 -32.48 -12.96 -23.80
C VAL A 803 -31.20 -13.69 -24.16
N VAL A 804 -30.11 -13.31 -23.49
CA VAL A 804 -28.76 -13.79 -23.78
C VAL A 804 -28.33 -14.76 -22.67
N ALA A 805 -28.06 -16.01 -23.02
CA ALA A 805 -27.63 -17.04 -22.05
C ALA A 805 -26.11 -17.06 -21.84
N GLN A 806 -25.35 -16.60 -22.84
CA GLN A 806 -23.89 -16.55 -22.82
C GLN A 806 -23.42 -15.33 -22.03
N LEU A 807 -22.98 -15.53 -20.78
CA LEU A 807 -22.56 -14.42 -19.90
C LEU A 807 -21.35 -13.65 -20.45
N ASP A 808 -20.44 -14.35 -21.14
CA ASP A 808 -19.27 -13.76 -21.79
C ASP A 808 -19.64 -12.89 -23.00
N TRP A 809 -20.89 -12.90 -23.44
CA TRP A 809 -21.35 -12.06 -24.54
C TRP A 809 -21.87 -10.70 -24.09
N ILE A 810 -21.85 -10.42 -22.77
CA ILE A 810 -22.48 -9.24 -22.19
C ILE A 810 -21.44 -8.45 -21.39
N GLN A 811 -21.26 -7.19 -21.77
CA GLN A 811 -20.41 -6.25 -21.03
C GLN A 811 -21.15 -4.95 -20.74
N THR A 812 -21.22 -4.57 -19.46
CA THR A 812 -21.76 -3.27 -19.06
C THR A 812 -20.78 -2.16 -19.46
N ARG A 813 -21.29 -1.12 -20.13
CA ARG A 813 -20.48 0.02 -20.61
C ARG A 813 -20.88 1.35 -19.97
N TYR A 814 -22.18 1.54 -19.73
CA TYR A 814 -22.69 2.73 -19.09
C TYR A 814 -23.71 2.38 -18.02
N LEU A 815 -23.74 3.17 -16.96
CA LEU A 815 -24.71 3.11 -15.88
C LEU A 815 -25.31 4.50 -15.71
N PHE A 816 -26.64 4.56 -15.74
CA PHE A 816 -27.41 5.79 -15.61
C PHE A 816 -28.12 5.74 -14.27
N VAL A 817 -27.91 6.78 -13.47
CA VAL A 817 -28.35 6.84 -12.08
C VAL A 817 -29.27 8.05 -11.90
N LYS A 818 -30.45 7.81 -11.33
CA LYS A 818 -31.40 8.87 -10.99
C LYS A 818 -31.19 9.30 -9.55
N CYS A 819 -30.70 10.53 -9.37
CA CYS A 819 -30.51 11.17 -8.07
C CYS A 819 -31.81 11.87 -7.64
N LYS A 820 -32.15 11.85 -6.35
CA LYS A 820 -33.20 12.74 -5.84
C LYS A 820 -32.68 14.18 -5.81
N PRO A 821 -33.47 15.20 -6.18
CA PRO A 821 -33.07 16.58 -5.97
C PRO A 821 -32.92 16.83 -4.47
N ALA A 822 -31.76 17.33 -4.05
CA ALA A 822 -31.63 18.01 -2.76
C ALA A 822 -32.43 19.31 -2.88
N ASP A 823 -33.39 19.56 -1.98
CA ASP A 823 -34.27 20.74 -1.81
C ASP A 823 -34.51 21.71 -2.98
N ALA A 824 -35.71 22.30 -3.05
CA ALA A 824 -36.16 23.14 -4.18
C ALA A 824 -35.23 24.32 -4.58
N ASP A 825 -34.25 24.68 -3.73
CA ASP A 825 -33.32 25.79 -3.91
C ASP A 825 -31.84 25.38 -4.16
N ALA A 826 -31.49 24.09 -4.26
CA ALA A 826 -30.11 23.66 -4.52
C ALA A 826 -29.80 23.51 -6.03
N GLU A 827 -28.58 23.90 -6.46
CA GLU A 827 -28.09 23.70 -7.83
C GLU A 827 -28.30 22.24 -8.30
N GLN A 828 -28.79 22.06 -9.53
CA GLN A 828 -29.12 20.72 -10.04
C GLN A 828 -27.89 19.78 -9.97
N PRO A 829 -27.98 18.64 -9.27
CA PRO A 829 -26.84 17.74 -9.10
C PRO A 829 -26.46 16.98 -10.38
N VAL A 830 -27.26 17.06 -11.43
CA VAL A 830 -27.09 16.32 -12.69
C VAL A 830 -26.60 17.27 -13.78
N PRO A 831 -25.44 17.03 -14.41
CA PRO A 831 -24.99 17.82 -15.55
C PRO A 831 -25.98 17.71 -16.71
N VAL A 832 -26.25 18.84 -17.37
CA VAL A 832 -27.17 18.90 -18.52
C VAL A 832 -26.43 18.48 -19.79
N PHE A 833 -26.89 17.40 -20.43
CA PHE A 833 -26.25 16.77 -21.60
C PHE A 833 -27.02 17.01 -22.92
N ASP A 834 -27.42 18.26 -23.17
CA ASP A 834 -28.30 18.60 -24.30
C ASP A 834 -27.61 18.58 -25.66
N LYS A 835 -26.28 18.66 -25.70
CA LYS A 835 -25.51 18.64 -26.96
C LYS A 835 -25.13 17.20 -27.33
N PRO A 836 -25.33 16.78 -28.59
CA PRO A 836 -24.88 15.46 -29.03
C PRO A 836 -23.35 15.38 -29.06
N PRO A 837 -22.76 14.19 -28.86
CA PRO A 837 -21.31 14.03 -28.89
C PRO A 837 -20.74 14.29 -30.28
N THR A 838 -19.55 14.90 -30.34
CA THR A 838 -18.84 15.27 -31.58
C THR A 838 -18.45 14.05 -32.41
N SER A 839 -18.03 12.97 -31.74
CA SER A 839 -17.66 11.69 -32.35
C SER A 839 -18.68 10.63 -31.94
N LYS A 840 -19.36 10.02 -32.91
CA LYS A 840 -20.46 9.06 -32.68
C LYS A 840 -19.99 7.64 -32.98
N LEU A 841 -20.40 6.68 -32.15
CA LEU A 841 -20.12 5.27 -32.38
C LEU A 841 -21.03 4.73 -33.49
N GLU A 842 -20.45 4.05 -34.47
CA GLU A 842 -21.24 3.39 -35.51
C GLU A 842 -22.02 2.20 -34.92
N GLN A 843 -23.32 2.17 -35.14
CA GLN A 843 -24.22 1.13 -34.64
C GLN A 843 -24.92 0.44 -35.79
N ASP A 844 -25.38 -0.78 -35.54
CA ASP A 844 -26.29 -1.51 -36.43
C ASP A 844 -27.59 -0.69 -36.62
N PRO A 845 -27.87 -0.17 -37.84
CA PRO A 845 -29.02 0.69 -38.08
C PRO A 845 -30.37 0.01 -37.77
N ALA A 846 -30.42 -1.32 -37.82
CA ALA A 846 -31.64 -2.07 -37.53
C ALA A 846 -31.87 -2.26 -36.01
N ARG A 847 -30.89 -1.94 -35.15
CA ARG A 847 -30.90 -2.29 -33.72
C ARG A 847 -30.41 -1.14 -32.83
N VAL A 848 -30.75 0.10 -33.22
CA VAL A 848 -30.41 1.29 -32.44
C VAL A 848 -31.23 1.32 -31.14
N PRO A 849 -30.58 1.40 -29.96
CA PRO A 849 -31.29 1.52 -28.69
C PRO A 849 -32.03 2.86 -28.55
N ILE A 850 -33.18 2.81 -27.88
CA ILE A 850 -34.07 3.96 -27.63
C ILE A 850 -33.95 4.37 -26.17
N GLY A 851 -33.73 5.66 -25.92
CA GLY A 851 -33.52 6.25 -24.59
C GLY A 851 -34.82 6.57 -23.84
N ALA A 852 -34.69 7.21 -22.68
CA ALA A 852 -35.81 7.51 -21.77
C ALA A 852 -36.86 8.46 -22.38
N ALA A 853 -36.45 9.37 -23.27
CA ALA A 853 -37.34 10.28 -24.00
C ALA A 853 -38.01 9.63 -25.22
N ASN A 854 -37.93 8.30 -25.35
CA ASN A 854 -38.41 7.54 -26.50
C ASN A 854 -37.78 7.96 -27.85
N THR A 855 -36.56 8.50 -27.79
CA THR A 855 -35.73 8.89 -28.95
C THR A 855 -34.50 7.98 -29.06
N PRO A 856 -33.95 7.74 -30.27
CA PRO A 856 -32.71 6.99 -30.42
C PRO A 856 -31.56 7.65 -29.65
N ILE A 857 -30.80 6.86 -28.88
CA ILE A 857 -29.63 7.40 -28.18
C ILE A 857 -28.43 7.54 -29.13
N ILE A 858 -27.53 8.48 -28.81
CA ILE A 858 -26.27 8.63 -29.51
C ILE A 858 -25.14 8.31 -28.53
N ILE A 859 -24.42 7.22 -28.79
CA ILE A 859 -23.28 6.80 -27.99
C ILE A 859 -22.01 7.49 -28.51
N PRO A 860 -21.21 8.13 -27.65
CA PRO A 860 -19.95 8.72 -28.06
C PRO A 860 -18.93 7.64 -28.45
N ASN A 861 -18.20 7.86 -29.54
CA ASN A 861 -17.07 7.02 -29.90
C ASN A 861 -15.82 7.49 -29.14
N LEU A 862 -15.56 6.80 -28.04
CA LEU A 862 -14.43 7.04 -27.14
C LEU A 862 -13.23 6.13 -27.43
N SER A 863 -13.30 5.32 -28.49
CA SER A 863 -12.15 4.59 -29.00
C SER A 863 -11.21 5.61 -29.62
N SER A 864 -10.00 5.76 -29.07
CA SER A 864 -8.95 6.51 -29.74
C SER A 864 -8.79 5.93 -31.15
N LYS A 865 -9.05 6.75 -32.18
CA LYS A 865 -8.55 6.39 -33.51
C LYS A 865 -7.04 6.24 -33.33
N PRO A 866 -6.43 5.08 -33.63
CA PRO A 866 -4.99 5.07 -33.77
C PRO A 866 -4.71 6.10 -34.86
N GLU A 867 -3.98 7.17 -34.52
CA GLU A 867 -3.31 7.96 -35.54
C GLU A 867 -2.62 6.99 -36.49
N LYS A 868 -2.65 7.31 -37.78
CA LYS A 868 -2.12 6.50 -38.88
C LYS A 868 -0.60 6.24 -38.68
N GLY A 869 -0.28 5.32 -37.79
CA GLY A 869 1.03 4.90 -37.36
C GLY A 869 0.84 3.49 -36.85
N LYS A 870 1.18 2.51 -37.71
CA LYS A 870 0.96 1.08 -37.53
C LYS A 870 1.30 0.60 -36.10
N ARG A 871 0.30 0.45 -35.21
CA ARG A 871 0.42 -0.35 -33.99
C ARG A 871 0.03 -1.80 -34.30
N LYS A 872 1.03 -2.62 -34.63
CA LYS A 872 0.95 -4.07 -34.39
C LYS A 872 1.72 -4.33 -33.10
N LEU A 873 1.03 -4.54 -31.98
CA LEU A 873 1.68 -5.00 -30.75
C LEU A 873 2.10 -6.46 -30.92
N ALA A 874 3.36 -6.73 -30.62
CA ALA A 874 3.93 -8.06 -30.57
C ALA A 874 3.43 -8.77 -29.30
N ASN A 875 2.46 -9.68 -29.48
CA ASN A 875 2.30 -10.87 -28.64
C ASN A 875 1.43 -11.87 -29.41
N THR A 876 2.06 -12.52 -30.38
CA THR A 876 1.70 -13.85 -30.93
C THR A 876 2.92 -14.37 -31.69
N VAL A 877 3.95 -14.81 -30.97
CA VAL A 877 4.94 -15.74 -31.53
C VAL A 877 5.21 -16.81 -30.48
N SER A 878 4.53 -17.95 -30.61
CA SER A 878 4.92 -19.18 -29.94
C SER A 878 6.24 -19.68 -30.56
N PRO A 879 7.22 -20.17 -29.77
CA PRO A 879 8.47 -20.69 -30.31
C PRO A 879 8.26 -22.07 -30.93
N GLY A 880 8.12 -22.13 -32.25
CA GLY A 880 8.18 -23.39 -33.01
C GLY A 880 9.63 -23.87 -33.23
N PRO A 881 9.89 -25.18 -33.30
CA PRO A 881 11.24 -25.72 -33.38
C PRO A 881 11.87 -25.44 -34.75
N LYS A 882 13.01 -24.73 -34.75
CA LYS A 882 13.79 -24.44 -35.97
C LYS A 882 14.39 -25.73 -36.53
N LYS A 883 13.80 -26.29 -37.59
CA LYS A 883 14.45 -27.28 -38.44
C LYS A 883 15.52 -26.60 -39.30
N THR A 884 16.76 -27.00 -39.08
CA THR A 884 17.93 -26.72 -39.91
C THR A 884 17.66 -27.07 -41.38
N LYS A 885 17.87 -26.11 -42.29
CA LYS A 885 18.12 -26.43 -43.70
C LYS A 885 19.37 -25.70 -44.21
N ARG A 886 20.35 -26.57 -44.48
CA ARG A 886 21.55 -26.47 -45.32
C ARG A 886 21.65 -25.26 -46.26
N ALA A 887 22.86 -24.71 -46.23
CA ALA A 887 23.45 -23.74 -47.14
C ALA A 887 23.39 -24.14 -48.64
N LYS A 888 23.27 -23.11 -49.50
CA LYS A 888 23.87 -23.06 -50.84
C LYS A 888 24.37 -21.65 -51.17
N LYS A 889 25.68 -21.51 -50.95
CA LYS A 889 26.76 -20.79 -51.66
C LYS A 889 26.45 -19.84 -52.85
N GLN A 890 27.34 -18.83 -52.91
CA GLN A 890 27.84 -17.98 -54.04
C GLN A 890 27.09 -16.65 -54.30
N ASN A 891 27.73 -15.48 -54.49
CA ASN A 891 29.16 -15.10 -54.52
C ASN A 891 29.34 -13.57 -54.37
N TRP A 892 30.28 -13.18 -53.49
CA TRP A 892 31.30 -12.10 -53.56
C TRP A 892 31.10 -10.82 -54.42
N PHE A 893 31.22 -9.62 -53.81
CA PHE A 893 32.26 -8.62 -54.14
C PHE A 893 32.44 -7.54 -53.04
N MET A 894 33.72 -7.23 -52.75
CA MET A 894 34.21 -6.25 -51.78
C MET A 894 33.97 -4.79 -52.20
N GLY A 895 33.74 -3.91 -51.21
CA GLY A 895 33.82 -2.46 -51.36
C GLY A 895 34.04 -1.73 -50.02
N LYS A 896 35.10 -0.93 -49.96
CA LYS A 896 35.73 -0.24 -48.81
C LYS A 896 34.94 0.93 -48.17
N ILE A 897 35.10 1.04 -46.83
CA ILE A 897 35.50 2.22 -46.02
C ILE A 897 34.57 3.46 -45.83
N ALA A 898 34.34 3.72 -44.53
CA ALA A 898 34.23 4.98 -43.74
C ALA A 898 32.87 5.66 -43.47
N PRO A 899 32.72 6.28 -42.26
CA PRO A 899 31.45 6.68 -41.68
C PRO A 899 31.24 8.21 -41.73
N THR A 900 29.98 8.65 -41.85
CA THR A 900 29.60 10.02 -41.49
C THR A 900 28.29 10.03 -40.71
N ARG A 901 28.44 10.36 -39.43
CA ARG A 901 27.42 10.74 -38.45
C ARG A 901 26.69 12.00 -38.97
N LYS A 902 25.36 11.95 -39.09
CA LYS A 902 24.52 13.16 -39.23
C LYS A 902 23.59 13.25 -38.03
N VAL A 903 23.87 14.26 -37.23
CA VAL A 903 23.03 14.81 -36.17
C VAL A 903 21.86 15.55 -36.84
N VAL A 904 20.63 15.36 -36.35
CA VAL A 904 19.48 16.17 -36.75
C VAL A 904 18.98 16.90 -35.49
N ASN A 905 19.08 18.23 -35.55
CA ASN A 905 18.49 19.19 -34.60
C ASN A 905 16.96 19.13 -34.66
N LEU A 906 16.31 19.11 -33.51
CA LEU A 906 14.87 19.37 -33.36
C LEU A 906 14.65 20.28 -32.15
N THR A 907 14.82 21.58 -32.37
CA THR A 907 14.21 22.67 -31.59
C THR A 907 13.42 23.50 -32.58
N GLY A 908 12.12 23.60 -32.37
CA GLY A 908 11.18 24.31 -33.22
C GLY A 908 9.75 23.98 -32.80
N ASP A 909 9.35 24.55 -31.66
CA ASP A 909 7.94 24.84 -31.37
C ASP A 909 7.59 26.11 -32.15
N ASP A 910 6.45 26.12 -32.85
CA ASP A 910 5.72 27.34 -33.18
C ASP A 910 4.24 26.96 -33.38
N ASP A 911 3.41 27.46 -32.46
CA ASP A 911 1.96 27.52 -32.59
C ASP A 911 1.61 28.78 -33.41
N ASN A 912 0.85 28.61 -34.49
CA ASN A 912 -0.18 29.57 -34.92
C ASN A 912 -1.04 28.94 -36.03
N GLY A 913 -2.37 28.98 -35.85
CA GLY A 913 -3.33 28.52 -36.85
C GLY A 913 -3.56 29.58 -37.93
N ASP A 914 -3.77 29.14 -39.17
CA ASP A 914 -5.02 29.40 -39.90
C ASP A 914 -5.09 28.56 -41.20
N VAL A 915 -6.32 28.44 -41.70
CA VAL A 915 -6.85 27.80 -42.92
C VAL A 915 -5.91 27.75 -44.15
N ASP A 916 -5.84 26.58 -44.83
CA ASP A 916 -6.11 26.51 -46.28
C ASP A 916 -6.43 25.08 -46.76
N GLU A 917 -7.46 24.99 -47.59
CA GLU A 917 -7.90 23.81 -48.32
C GLU A 917 -6.95 23.53 -49.49
N THR A 918 -6.45 22.31 -49.66
CA THR A 918 -6.19 21.81 -51.02
C THR A 918 -6.44 20.31 -51.16
N ARG A 919 -7.44 20.03 -52.00
CA ARG A 919 -7.76 18.75 -52.64
C ARG A 919 -6.52 18.09 -53.25
N PHE A 920 -6.36 16.80 -53.01
CA PHE A 920 -5.91 15.86 -54.04
C PHE A 920 -6.78 14.60 -53.98
N GLU A 921 -7.52 14.41 -55.07
CA GLU A 921 -8.28 13.21 -55.42
C GLU A 921 -7.36 12.13 -56.00
N ASP A 922 -7.94 10.95 -56.21
CA ASP A 922 -7.47 9.76 -56.91
C ASP A 922 -6.62 8.76 -56.12
N SER A 923 -6.85 7.45 -56.20
CA SER A 923 -7.91 6.63 -56.81
C SER A 923 -7.65 5.20 -56.34
N ASP A 924 -8.72 4.43 -56.20
CA ASP A 924 -8.85 2.97 -56.27
C ASP A 924 -7.58 2.10 -56.35
N LEU A 925 -7.55 1.03 -55.57
CA LEU A 925 -7.54 -0.32 -56.14
C LEU A 925 -7.90 -1.38 -55.08
N SER A 926 -8.80 -2.22 -55.54
CA SER A 926 -9.50 -3.30 -54.87
C SER A 926 -8.68 -4.59 -54.75
N ASP A 927 -9.07 -5.38 -53.75
CA ASP A 927 -9.38 -6.82 -53.87
C ASP A 927 -8.36 -7.89 -53.44
N ALA A 928 -8.97 -8.97 -52.96
CA ALA A 928 -8.59 -10.38 -53.01
C ALA A 928 -7.67 -10.97 -51.92
N SER A 929 -8.35 -11.44 -50.86
CA SER A 929 -8.31 -12.81 -50.32
C SER A 929 -7.31 -13.83 -50.92
N SER A 930 -6.63 -14.57 -50.04
CA SER A 930 -6.60 -16.04 -50.18
C SER A 930 -6.39 -16.73 -48.84
N THR A 931 -7.35 -17.60 -48.55
CA THR A 931 -7.33 -18.66 -47.54
C THR A 931 -6.40 -19.78 -47.97
N VAL A 932 -5.66 -20.35 -47.02
CA VAL A 932 -5.23 -21.75 -47.08
C VAL A 932 -5.56 -22.37 -45.73
N THR A 933 -6.37 -23.42 -45.84
CA THR A 933 -6.81 -24.36 -44.81
C THR A 933 -5.64 -25.14 -44.24
N ASP A 934 -5.67 -25.44 -42.95
CA ASP A 934 -5.25 -26.75 -42.46
C ASP A 934 -6.04 -27.06 -41.18
N ASP A 935 -6.96 -28.02 -41.35
CA ASP A 935 -7.58 -28.80 -40.30
C ASP A 935 -6.57 -29.86 -39.87
N GLU A 936 -6.16 -29.84 -38.61
CA GLU A 936 -5.85 -30.98 -37.74
C GLU A 936 -5.16 -30.45 -36.49
N ASP A 937 -5.87 -30.45 -35.36
CA ASP A 937 -5.35 -30.65 -34.01
C ASP A 937 -6.55 -30.64 -33.04
N HIS A 938 -7.26 -31.78 -33.04
CA HIS A 938 -8.11 -32.17 -31.94
C HIS A 938 -7.23 -32.75 -30.82
N GLU A 939 -7.52 -32.29 -29.60
CA GLU A 939 -7.08 -32.81 -28.29
C GLU A 939 -5.90 -32.11 -27.59
N ILE A 940 -6.14 -31.86 -26.29
CA ILE A 940 -5.23 -31.37 -25.23
C ILE A 940 -5.18 -29.83 -25.05
N PHE A 941 -6.28 -29.28 -24.54
CA PHE A 941 -6.24 -28.14 -23.59
C PHE A 941 -7.32 -28.33 -22.54
N LYS A 942 -6.91 -28.75 -21.32
CA LYS A 942 -7.72 -28.53 -20.11
C LYS A 942 -7.54 -27.06 -19.72
N GLU A 943 -8.65 -26.35 -19.59
CA GLU A 943 -8.72 -24.98 -19.10
C GLU A 943 -8.14 -24.89 -17.68
N PRO A 944 -7.38 -23.84 -17.33
CA PRO A 944 -7.15 -23.49 -15.94
C PRO A 944 -8.44 -22.85 -15.40
N GLN A 945 -9.14 -23.58 -14.53
CA GLN A 945 -10.26 -23.04 -13.77
C GLN A 945 -9.73 -21.94 -12.85
N SER A 946 -10.30 -20.74 -13.00
CA SER A 946 -10.23 -19.66 -12.02
C SER A 946 -10.72 -20.18 -10.67
N GLN A 947 -9.79 -20.44 -9.75
CA GLN A 947 -10.09 -20.83 -8.39
C GLN A 947 -10.59 -19.60 -7.63
N GLN A 948 -11.91 -19.38 -7.68
CA GLN A 948 -12.63 -18.74 -6.59
C GLN A 948 -12.39 -19.59 -5.34
N LEU A 949 -12.14 -18.96 -4.20
CA LEU A 949 -12.12 -19.61 -2.88
C LEU A 949 -13.43 -20.39 -2.69
N ALA A 950 -13.39 -21.68 -3.03
CA ALA A 950 -14.51 -22.58 -2.85
C ALA A 950 -14.66 -22.83 -1.35
N VAL A 951 -15.73 -22.29 -0.79
CA VAL A 951 -16.31 -22.72 0.48
C VAL A 951 -16.54 -24.23 0.41
N ARG A 952 -15.68 -25.01 1.06
CA ARG A 952 -15.94 -26.43 1.31
C ARG A 952 -16.94 -26.54 2.46
N THR A 953 -18.18 -26.87 2.12
CA THR A 953 -19.25 -27.17 3.07
C THR A 953 -19.07 -28.59 3.63
N GLY A 954 -18.60 -28.68 4.88
CA GLY A 954 -18.60 -29.89 5.71
C GLY A 954 -17.33 -30.04 6.56
N PRO A 955 -17.40 -30.42 7.84
CA PRO A 955 -16.21 -30.62 8.66
C PRO A 955 -15.47 -31.89 8.22
N PRO A 956 -14.21 -31.82 7.76
CA PRO A 956 -13.38 -33.01 7.63
C PRO A 956 -13.06 -33.56 9.03
N PRO A 957 -12.91 -34.90 9.20
CA PRO A 957 -12.53 -35.48 10.47
C PRO A 957 -11.12 -35.00 10.87
N ILE A 958 -11.02 -34.29 12.00
CA ILE A 958 -9.75 -33.85 12.56
C ILE A 958 -9.05 -35.07 13.17
N GLU A 959 -7.90 -35.46 12.63
CA GLU A 959 -7.08 -36.53 13.22
C GLU A 959 -6.21 -36.06 14.40
N PHE A 960 -6.08 -34.74 14.59
CA PHE A 960 -5.32 -34.13 15.69
C PHE A 960 -6.11 -34.19 17.02
N VAL A 961 -5.42 -34.61 18.09
CA VAL A 961 -5.98 -34.69 19.45
C VAL A 961 -5.17 -33.76 20.36
N PRO A 962 -5.77 -32.66 20.85
CA PRO A 962 -5.14 -31.76 21.83
C PRO A 962 -4.59 -32.49 23.05
N GLY A 963 -3.45 -32.04 23.57
CA GLY A 963 -2.85 -32.59 24.79
C GLY A 963 -2.26 -34.00 24.66
N SER A 964 -2.17 -34.55 23.44
CA SER A 964 -1.56 -35.86 23.19
C SER A 964 -0.02 -35.83 23.12
N LEU A 965 0.57 -34.63 23.07
CA LEU A 965 2.02 -34.43 22.99
C LEU A 965 2.70 -34.61 24.35
N ASP A 966 3.75 -35.43 24.39
CA ASP A 966 4.64 -35.52 25.56
C ASP A 966 5.72 -34.42 25.47
N HIS A 967 5.55 -33.36 26.27
CA HIS A 967 6.47 -32.21 26.29
C HIS A 967 7.83 -32.53 26.90
N ASP A 968 7.95 -33.54 27.76
CA ASP A 968 9.18 -33.83 28.51
C ASP A 968 10.22 -34.57 27.66
N LYS A 969 9.76 -35.24 26.61
CA LYS A 969 10.62 -35.92 25.62
C LYS A 969 11.03 -35.03 24.44
N LEU A 970 10.70 -33.74 24.45
CA LEU A 970 11.08 -32.82 23.39
C LEU A 970 12.51 -32.31 23.63
N PRO A 971 13.39 -32.32 22.62
CA PRO A 971 14.70 -31.67 22.70
C PRO A 971 14.52 -30.15 22.65
N LYS A 972 14.08 -29.55 23.76
CA LYS A 972 13.79 -28.13 23.96
C LYS A 972 15.08 -27.33 24.15
N LEU A 973 15.05 -26.03 23.84
CA LEU A 973 16.09 -25.11 24.31
C LEU A 973 16.08 -25.04 25.84
N PRO A 974 17.23 -24.81 26.50
CA PRO A 974 17.26 -24.61 27.95
C PRO A 974 16.42 -23.40 28.33
N GLU A 975 15.80 -23.44 29.51
CA GLU A 975 14.90 -22.36 29.95
C GLU A 975 15.63 -21.01 30.01
N PRO A 976 15.00 -19.91 29.58
CA PRO A 976 15.63 -18.59 29.60
C PRO A 976 15.81 -18.11 31.04
N SER A 977 17.03 -17.65 31.36
CA SER A 977 17.39 -17.11 32.68
C SER A 977 17.12 -15.61 32.83
N TYR A 978 16.59 -14.96 31.78
CA TYR A 978 16.30 -13.53 31.77
C TYR A 978 14.79 -13.29 31.88
N ALA A 979 14.42 -12.16 32.47
CA ALA A 979 13.05 -11.67 32.50
C ALA A 979 13.06 -10.15 32.45
N ASN A 980 12.23 -9.57 31.59
CA ASN A 980 12.02 -8.13 31.47
C ASN A 980 10.55 -7.80 31.77
N VAL A 981 10.29 -6.78 32.59
CA VAL A 981 8.93 -6.44 33.03
C VAL A 981 8.01 -6.08 31.86
N MET A 982 8.52 -5.33 30.87
CA MET A 982 7.74 -4.93 29.68
C MET A 982 7.45 -6.13 28.78
N ALA A 983 8.46 -6.95 28.52
CA ALA A 983 8.31 -8.15 27.69
C ALA A 983 7.36 -9.16 28.36
N THR A 984 7.52 -9.42 29.66
CA THR A 984 6.62 -10.31 30.42
C THR A 984 5.17 -9.82 30.36
N ARG A 985 4.94 -8.51 30.52
CA ARG A 985 3.60 -7.92 30.44
C ARG A 985 2.98 -8.11 29.05
N ARG A 986 3.74 -7.85 27.98
CA ARG A 986 3.29 -8.05 26.60
C ARG A 986 3.04 -9.52 26.29
N LEU A 987 3.96 -10.43 26.66
CA LEU A 987 3.80 -11.88 26.46
C LEU A 987 2.59 -12.44 27.20
N THR A 988 2.34 -11.97 28.44
CA THR A 988 1.15 -12.36 29.20
C THR A 988 -0.13 -11.91 28.49
N GLN A 989 -0.12 -10.72 27.88
CA GLN A 989 -1.24 -10.23 27.08
C GLN A 989 -1.43 -11.06 25.81
N ASP A 990 -0.36 -11.30 25.06
CA ASP A 990 -0.39 -12.08 23.81
C ASP A 990 -0.84 -13.52 24.07
N LEU A 991 -0.35 -14.16 25.13
CA LEU A 991 -0.76 -15.50 25.53
C LEU A 991 -2.25 -15.56 25.92
N LYS A 992 -2.74 -14.57 26.68
CA LYS A 992 -4.18 -14.49 27.02
C LYS A 992 -5.05 -14.36 25.76
N VAL A 993 -4.63 -13.55 24.80
CA VAL A 993 -5.32 -13.41 23.51
C VAL A 993 -5.31 -14.72 22.75
N LEU A 994 -4.16 -15.39 22.63
CA LEU A 994 -4.04 -16.68 21.94
C LEU A 994 -4.91 -17.76 22.57
N LEU A 995 -4.88 -17.91 23.90
CA LEU A 995 -5.71 -18.91 24.60
C LEU A 995 -7.20 -18.60 24.46
N ALA A 996 -7.58 -17.32 24.42
CA ALA A 996 -8.95 -16.93 24.13
C ALA A 996 -9.34 -17.32 22.69
N VAL A 997 -8.50 -17.05 21.68
CA VAL A 997 -8.75 -17.47 20.29
C VAL A 997 -8.86 -18.99 20.21
N GLN A 998 -7.91 -19.73 20.79
CA GLN A 998 -7.89 -21.20 20.78
C GLN A 998 -9.13 -21.83 21.41
N LYS A 999 -9.74 -21.17 22.41
CA LYS A 999 -10.96 -21.66 23.06
C LYS A 999 -12.21 -21.48 22.21
N HIS A 1000 -12.28 -20.43 21.38
CA HIS A 1000 -13.49 -20.07 20.64
C HIS A 1000 -13.46 -20.51 19.16
N THR A 1001 -12.28 -20.72 18.59
CA THR A 1001 -12.13 -21.15 17.19
C THR A 1001 -12.04 -22.68 17.09
N PRO A 1002 -12.81 -23.33 16.20
CA PRO A 1002 -12.68 -24.76 15.94
C PRO A 1002 -11.24 -25.13 15.54
N LEU A 1003 -10.71 -26.22 16.12
CA LEU A 1003 -9.32 -26.63 15.92
C LEU A 1003 -8.93 -26.84 14.45
N HIS A 1004 -9.83 -27.34 13.60
CA HIS A 1004 -9.52 -27.53 12.17
C HIS A 1004 -9.23 -26.22 11.45
N GLU A 1005 -9.99 -25.17 11.78
CA GLU A 1005 -9.86 -23.83 11.22
C GLU A 1005 -8.61 -23.15 11.79
N LEU A 1006 -8.45 -23.19 13.12
CA LEU A 1006 -7.31 -22.62 13.83
C LEU A 1006 -5.96 -23.19 13.35
N GLY A 1007 -5.89 -24.52 13.30
CA GLY A 1007 -4.75 -25.34 12.91
C GLY A 1007 -3.42 -25.00 13.58
N TRP A 1008 -3.49 -24.47 14.78
CA TRP A 1008 -2.41 -24.51 15.75
C TRP A 1008 -2.99 -24.75 17.15
N TYR A 1009 -2.19 -25.32 18.04
CA TYR A 1009 -2.58 -25.60 19.41
C TYR A 1009 -1.41 -25.36 20.38
N ILE A 1010 -1.70 -24.75 21.52
CA ILE A 1010 -0.80 -24.51 22.64
C ILE A 1010 -1.44 -25.09 23.89
N ASP A 1011 -0.74 -25.96 24.60
CA ASP A 1011 -1.21 -26.52 25.87
C ASP A 1011 -0.93 -25.52 27.02
N PRO A 1012 -1.96 -24.87 27.60
CA PRO A 1012 -1.78 -23.89 28.67
C PRO A 1012 -1.23 -24.51 29.97
N GLU A 1013 -1.46 -25.81 30.21
CA GLU A 1013 -1.01 -26.49 31.43
C GLU A 1013 0.50 -26.81 31.38
N LYS A 1014 1.11 -26.75 30.19
CA LYS A 1014 2.52 -27.07 29.95
C LYS A 1014 3.40 -25.85 29.73
N ILE A 1015 2.88 -24.64 29.90
CA ILE A 1015 3.67 -23.41 29.83
C ILE A 1015 4.34 -23.17 31.20
N GLY A 1016 5.54 -23.73 31.37
CA GLY A 1016 6.36 -23.50 32.57
C GLY A 1016 7.08 -22.14 32.56
N ASN A 1017 7.45 -21.64 31.39
CA ASN A 1017 8.16 -20.37 31.22
C ASN A 1017 7.47 -19.47 30.19
N MET A 1018 7.22 -18.21 30.55
CA MET A 1018 6.51 -17.25 29.70
C MET A 1018 7.29 -16.88 28.42
N TYR A 1019 8.60 -17.08 28.38
CA TYR A 1019 9.46 -16.77 27.23
C TYR A 1019 9.73 -17.99 26.34
N GLN A 1020 9.12 -19.14 26.61
CA GLN A 1020 9.31 -20.36 25.81
C GLN A 1020 8.00 -21.11 25.65
N TRP A 1021 7.45 -21.15 24.44
CA TRP A 1021 6.17 -21.80 24.13
C TRP A 1021 6.37 -22.96 23.16
N ILE A 1022 5.62 -24.04 23.39
CA ILE A 1022 5.53 -25.17 22.47
C ILE A 1022 4.20 -25.07 21.75
N VAL A 1023 4.25 -25.11 20.42
CA VAL A 1023 3.07 -24.93 19.55
C VAL A 1023 2.98 -26.11 18.59
N GLU A 1024 1.81 -26.75 18.52
CA GLU A 1024 1.53 -27.80 17.56
C GLU A 1024 0.76 -27.22 16.38
N VAL A 1025 1.36 -27.18 15.18
CA VAL A 1025 0.69 -26.73 13.95
C VAL A 1025 0.11 -27.94 13.22
N HIS A 1026 -1.16 -27.86 12.83
CA HIS A 1026 -1.89 -29.00 12.28
C HIS A 1026 -2.90 -28.56 11.20
N SER A 1027 -3.77 -29.48 10.79
CA SER A 1027 -4.86 -29.21 9.83
C SER A 1027 -4.40 -28.69 8.45
N PHE A 1028 -3.27 -29.16 7.94
CA PHE A 1028 -2.74 -28.74 6.63
C PHE A 1028 -3.67 -29.13 5.45
N HIS A 1029 -4.57 -30.10 5.63
CA HIS A 1029 -5.58 -30.48 4.63
C HIS A 1029 -6.53 -29.34 4.25
N MET A 1030 -6.62 -28.28 5.07
CA MET A 1030 -7.41 -27.08 4.76
C MET A 1030 -6.83 -26.27 3.59
N PHE A 1031 -5.57 -26.49 3.22
CA PHE A 1031 -4.90 -25.84 2.10
C PHE A 1031 -4.89 -26.69 0.81
N ASN A 1032 -5.65 -27.79 0.77
CA ASN A 1032 -5.78 -28.59 -0.45
C ASN A 1032 -6.52 -27.80 -1.54
N GLU A 1033 -5.94 -27.73 -2.74
CA GLU A 1033 -6.54 -27.09 -3.92
C GLU A 1033 -7.44 -28.07 -4.68
N GLY A 1034 -8.76 -27.89 -4.58
CA GLY A 1034 -9.71 -28.84 -5.16
C GLY A 1034 -9.48 -30.26 -4.61
N ASP A 1035 -9.61 -31.28 -5.47
CA ASP A 1035 -9.42 -32.69 -5.07
C ASP A 1035 -7.94 -33.10 -4.93
N GLU A 1036 -6.99 -32.19 -5.17
CA GLU A 1036 -5.56 -32.46 -5.02
C GLU A 1036 -5.11 -32.22 -3.58
N GLU A 1037 -4.55 -33.26 -2.96
CA GLU A 1037 -4.05 -33.21 -1.60
C GLU A 1037 -2.61 -32.69 -1.56
N LEU A 1038 -2.30 -31.78 -0.64
CA LEU A 1038 -0.95 -31.26 -0.48
C LEU A 1038 0.06 -32.41 -0.21
N PRO A 1039 1.24 -32.39 -0.83
CA PRO A 1039 2.26 -33.41 -0.60
C PRO A 1039 2.65 -33.57 0.88
N LEU A 1040 2.65 -32.48 1.64
CA LEU A 1040 2.86 -32.50 3.09
C LEU A 1040 1.76 -33.30 3.81
N VAL A 1041 0.50 -33.13 3.42
CA VAL A 1041 -0.64 -33.84 4.01
C VAL A 1041 -0.56 -35.32 3.68
N THR A 1042 -0.20 -35.68 2.45
CA THR A 1042 0.04 -37.08 2.05
C THR A 1042 1.17 -37.71 2.86
N ASP A 1043 2.29 -37.00 3.05
CA ASP A 1043 3.42 -37.48 3.83
C ASP A 1043 3.07 -37.61 5.33
N MET A 1044 2.28 -36.67 5.88
CA MET A 1044 1.80 -36.70 7.26
C MET A 1044 0.89 -37.91 7.49
N LYS A 1045 -0.06 -38.19 6.59
CA LYS A 1045 -0.92 -39.38 6.64
C LYS A 1045 -0.10 -40.66 6.55
N LYS A 1046 0.83 -40.74 5.59
CA LYS A 1046 1.69 -41.90 5.35
C LYS A 1046 2.49 -42.30 6.58
N HIS A 1047 2.98 -41.34 7.36
CA HIS A 1047 3.80 -41.59 8.53
C HIS A 1047 3.05 -41.41 9.86
N ASN A 1048 1.71 -41.24 9.82
CA ASN A 1048 0.85 -41.02 10.98
C ASN A 1048 1.27 -39.81 11.85
N VAL A 1049 1.68 -38.72 11.21
CA VAL A 1049 1.99 -37.43 11.86
C VAL A 1049 0.71 -36.62 12.00
N LYS A 1050 0.36 -36.23 13.23
CA LYS A 1050 -0.86 -35.46 13.52
C LYS A 1050 -0.65 -33.96 13.58
N SER A 1051 0.57 -33.53 13.90
CA SER A 1051 0.97 -32.13 14.06
C SER A 1051 2.46 -31.96 13.77
N ILE A 1052 2.84 -30.73 13.45
CA ILE A 1052 4.22 -30.26 13.35
C ILE A 1052 4.49 -29.45 14.62
N VAL A 1053 5.41 -29.93 15.45
CA VAL A 1053 5.72 -29.35 16.76
C VAL A 1053 6.76 -28.27 16.59
N LEU A 1054 6.45 -27.06 17.02
CA LEU A 1054 7.31 -25.88 17.02
C LEU A 1054 7.71 -25.51 18.44
N GLU A 1055 8.90 -24.93 18.57
CA GLU A 1055 9.33 -24.18 19.75
C GLU A 1055 9.45 -22.71 19.37
N MET A 1056 8.83 -21.85 20.18
CA MET A 1056 8.94 -20.40 20.11
C MET A 1056 9.70 -19.89 21.32
N ARG A 1057 10.76 -19.13 21.08
CA ARG A 1057 11.63 -18.55 22.10
C ARG A 1057 11.62 -17.02 21.99
N PHE A 1058 11.19 -16.35 23.04
CA PHE A 1058 11.01 -14.90 23.05
C PHE A 1058 12.24 -14.18 23.63
N PRO A 1059 12.73 -13.10 22.99
CA PRO A 1059 13.79 -12.27 23.54
C PRO A 1059 13.34 -11.47 24.78
N GLY A 1060 14.30 -11.06 25.60
CA GLY A 1060 14.05 -10.11 26.70
C GLY A 1060 13.61 -8.74 26.21
N SER A 1061 13.93 -8.37 24.97
CA SER A 1061 13.49 -7.13 24.32
C SER A 1061 12.13 -7.22 23.62
N TYR A 1062 11.45 -8.37 23.67
CA TYR A 1062 10.13 -8.53 23.03
C TYR A 1062 9.14 -7.46 23.55
N PRO A 1063 8.35 -6.79 22.68
CA PRO A 1063 8.07 -7.07 21.27
C PRO A 1063 8.99 -6.37 20.26
N ILE A 1064 10.07 -5.71 20.69
CA ILE A 1064 10.95 -4.94 19.80
C ILE A 1064 11.65 -5.88 18.81
N ASN A 1065 12.22 -6.98 19.31
CA ASN A 1065 12.80 -8.04 18.48
C ASN A 1065 11.86 -9.25 18.34
N PRO A 1066 11.95 -9.99 17.22
CA PRO A 1066 11.08 -11.13 16.94
C PRO A 1066 11.37 -12.33 17.85
N PRO A 1067 10.39 -13.24 18.05
CA PRO A 1067 10.67 -14.55 18.60
C PRO A 1067 11.52 -15.38 17.64
N PHE A 1068 12.42 -16.20 18.19
CA PHE A 1068 13.06 -17.28 17.45
C PHE A 1068 12.13 -18.48 17.40
N ILE A 1069 11.84 -18.99 16.20
CA ILE A 1069 10.93 -20.12 16.00
C ILE A 1069 11.61 -21.23 15.21
N ARG A 1070 11.48 -22.46 15.71
CA ARG A 1070 12.01 -23.66 15.06
C ARG A 1070 11.03 -24.82 15.14
N VAL A 1071 11.10 -25.70 14.15
CA VAL A 1071 10.49 -27.02 14.15
C VAL A 1071 11.30 -27.93 15.07
N ILE A 1072 10.64 -28.60 16.01
CA ILE A 1072 11.22 -29.69 16.80
C ILE A 1072 11.03 -31.01 16.05
N ARG A 1073 9.82 -31.32 15.56
CA ARG A 1073 9.52 -32.55 14.81
C ARG A 1073 8.24 -32.41 14.02
N PRO A 1074 8.03 -33.21 12.95
CA PRO A 1074 8.98 -34.11 12.30
C PRO A 1074 10.08 -33.37 11.51
N ARG A 1075 11.13 -34.07 11.09
CA ARG A 1075 12.11 -33.54 10.13
C ARG A 1075 11.50 -33.35 8.74
N PHE A 1076 11.87 -32.24 8.12
CA PHE A 1076 11.49 -31.88 6.76
C PHE A 1076 12.62 -32.27 5.81
N LEU A 1077 12.25 -32.63 4.58
CA LEU A 1077 13.23 -32.84 3.52
C LEU A 1077 13.91 -31.50 3.24
N PRO A 1078 15.25 -31.42 3.33
CA PRO A 1078 15.96 -30.19 3.04
C PRO A 1078 15.70 -29.73 1.61
N PHE A 1079 15.72 -28.42 1.44
CA PHE A 1079 15.47 -27.78 0.16
C PHE A 1079 16.38 -28.26 -0.98
N ALA A 1080 17.67 -28.44 -0.69
CA ALA A 1080 18.65 -28.96 -1.65
C ALA A 1080 18.31 -30.37 -2.19
N ASN A 1081 17.42 -31.10 -1.50
CA ASN A 1081 16.97 -32.43 -1.89
C ASN A 1081 15.52 -32.43 -2.43
N GLY A 1082 14.99 -31.27 -2.84
CA GLY A 1082 13.65 -31.14 -3.42
C GLY A 1082 12.50 -31.03 -2.40
N GLY A 1083 12.80 -30.71 -1.14
CA GLY A 1083 11.79 -30.33 -0.15
C GLY A 1083 11.57 -28.81 -0.10
N GLY A 1084 10.56 -28.36 0.65
CA GLY A 1084 10.26 -26.94 0.83
C GLY A 1084 9.57 -26.65 2.15
N GLY A 1085 8.64 -25.69 2.15
CA GLY A 1085 7.89 -25.30 3.36
C GLY A 1085 8.59 -24.31 4.28
N HIS A 1086 9.62 -23.62 3.79
CA HIS A 1086 10.38 -22.62 4.55
C HIS A 1086 11.02 -23.14 5.85
N VAL A 1087 11.25 -24.45 5.95
CA VAL A 1087 11.98 -25.07 7.06
C VAL A 1087 13.41 -25.33 6.59
N THR A 1088 14.38 -24.78 7.31
CA THR A 1088 15.81 -24.99 7.03
C THR A 1088 16.23 -26.44 7.34
N ALA A 1089 17.39 -26.86 6.84
CA ALA A 1089 17.93 -28.20 7.11
C ALA A 1089 18.17 -28.50 8.61
N GLY A 1090 18.26 -27.48 9.46
CA GLY A 1090 18.37 -27.61 10.92
C GLY A 1090 17.05 -27.37 11.67
N GLY A 1091 15.93 -27.18 10.98
CA GLY A 1091 14.62 -27.01 11.60
C GLY A 1091 14.25 -25.56 11.95
N ALA A 1092 15.13 -24.57 11.79
CA ALA A 1092 14.74 -23.17 11.92
C ALA A 1092 13.79 -22.75 10.78
N ILE A 1093 12.89 -21.82 11.06
CA ILE A 1093 11.98 -21.24 10.06
C ILE A 1093 12.70 -20.14 9.27
N CYS A 1094 12.78 -20.30 7.96
CA CYS A 1094 13.39 -19.34 7.04
C CYS A 1094 12.34 -18.35 6.53
N HIS A 1095 12.01 -17.35 7.35
CA HIS A 1095 11.00 -16.36 7.02
C HIS A 1095 11.42 -14.95 7.48
N ALA A 1096 11.34 -13.96 6.57
CA ALA A 1096 11.80 -12.59 6.82
C ALA A 1096 11.12 -11.94 8.04
N LEU A 1097 9.83 -12.20 8.25
CA LEU A 1097 9.08 -11.74 9.43
C LEU A 1097 9.74 -12.10 10.78
N LEU A 1098 10.56 -13.16 10.85
CA LEU A 1098 11.26 -13.60 12.07
C LEU A 1098 12.70 -13.07 12.16
N THR A 1099 12.99 -11.95 11.50
CA THR A 1099 14.30 -11.28 11.49
C THR A 1099 14.15 -9.81 11.85
N SER A 1100 15.24 -9.15 12.25
CA SER A 1100 15.17 -7.71 12.60
C SER A 1100 14.72 -6.83 11.44
N ASP A 1101 14.95 -7.23 10.19
CA ASP A 1101 14.59 -6.43 9.02
C ASP A 1101 13.12 -6.58 8.62
N GLY A 1102 12.47 -7.70 8.96
CA GLY A 1102 11.09 -7.98 8.59
C GLY A 1102 10.09 -8.00 9.75
N TRP A 1103 10.56 -7.95 10.99
CA TRP A 1103 9.71 -7.97 12.17
C TRP A 1103 9.12 -6.60 12.46
N LEU A 1104 7.82 -6.58 12.78
CA LEU A 1104 7.14 -5.40 13.31
C LEU A 1104 6.61 -5.70 14.71
N PRO A 1105 6.88 -4.86 15.73
CA PRO A 1105 6.38 -5.06 17.10
C PRO A 1105 4.84 -5.09 17.25
N THR A 1106 4.14 -4.64 16.21
CA THR A 1106 2.67 -4.65 16.08
C THR A 1106 2.13 -6.01 15.62
N ASN A 1107 2.97 -6.94 15.17
CA ASN A 1107 2.54 -8.28 14.78
C ASN A 1107 1.97 -9.04 15.98
N THR A 1108 0.85 -9.74 15.75
CA THR A 1108 0.28 -10.66 16.74
C THR A 1108 0.88 -12.05 16.55
N ILE A 1109 1.08 -12.81 17.63
CA ILE A 1109 1.61 -14.17 17.53
C ILE A 1109 0.67 -15.11 16.76
N GLU A 1110 -0.64 -14.85 16.78
CA GLU A 1110 -1.61 -15.55 15.94
C GLU A 1110 -1.29 -15.36 14.45
N SER A 1111 -1.07 -14.12 14.01
CA SER A 1111 -0.71 -13.81 12.62
C SER A 1111 0.63 -14.44 12.22
N VAL A 1112 1.57 -14.55 13.16
CA VAL A 1112 2.87 -15.21 12.96
C VAL A 1112 2.68 -16.71 12.74
N LEU A 1113 1.89 -17.38 13.59
CA LEU A 1113 1.61 -18.81 13.48
C LEU A 1113 0.84 -19.15 12.19
N LEU A 1114 -0.12 -18.30 11.80
CA LEU A 1114 -0.82 -18.45 10.54
C LEU A 1114 0.14 -18.32 9.34
N GLN A 1115 1.01 -17.31 9.33
CA GLN A 1115 2.00 -17.12 8.27
C GLN A 1115 2.98 -18.30 8.17
N ILE A 1116 3.44 -18.85 9.30
CA ILE A 1116 4.31 -20.03 9.32
C ILE A 1116 3.58 -21.26 8.77
N ARG A 1117 2.32 -21.46 9.17
CA ARG A 1117 1.49 -22.57 8.66
C ARG A 1117 1.25 -22.45 7.15
N MET A 1118 0.98 -21.25 6.65
CA MET A 1118 0.83 -20.98 5.22
C MET A 1118 2.14 -21.18 4.46
N ALA A 1119 3.27 -20.74 5.01
CA ALA A 1119 4.58 -20.97 4.43
C ALA A 1119 4.88 -22.47 4.31
N MET A 1120 4.56 -23.26 5.34
CA MET A 1120 4.68 -24.72 5.28
C MET A 1120 3.73 -25.39 4.27
N ALA A 1121 2.58 -24.78 4.00
CA ALA A 1121 1.61 -25.26 3.02
C ALA A 1121 1.92 -24.85 1.57
N SER A 1122 2.85 -23.91 1.36
CA SER A 1122 3.24 -23.45 0.03
C SER A 1122 3.81 -24.59 -0.81
N VAL A 1123 3.36 -24.68 -2.06
CA VAL A 1123 3.90 -25.59 -3.09
C VAL A 1123 5.02 -24.95 -3.91
N GLU A 1124 5.21 -23.63 -3.79
CA GLU A 1124 6.26 -22.86 -4.46
C GLU A 1124 7.42 -22.56 -3.49
N PRO A 1125 8.70 -22.70 -3.91
CA PRO A 1125 9.18 -23.25 -5.19
C PRO A 1125 9.09 -24.77 -5.29
N ALA A 1126 8.95 -25.43 -4.14
CA ALA A 1126 8.88 -26.86 -3.96
C ALA A 1126 7.99 -27.10 -2.72
N PRO A 1127 7.15 -28.14 -2.73
CA PRO A 1127 6.26 -28.41 -1.62
C PRO A 1127 7.03 -28.89 -0.39
N ALA A 1128 6.51 -28.60 0.80
CA ALA A 1128 6.99 -29.23 2.03
C ALA A 1128 6.84 -30.76 1.94
N ARG A 1129 7.94 -31.47 2.23
CA ARG A 1129 8.00 -32.94 2.28
C ARG A 1129 8.60 -33.39 3.60
N LEU A 1130 8.16 -34.53 4.12
CA LEU A 1130 8.73 -35.06 5.37
C LEU A 1130 9.90 -35.99 5.09
N GLN A 1131 10.99 -35.84 5.85
CA GLN A 1131 12.13 -36.75 5.84
C GLN A 1131 12.10 -37.59 7.11
N LEU A 1132 11.28 -38.63 7.10
CA LEU A 1132 11.12 -39.54 8.23
C LEU A 1132 11.86 -40.85 7.98
N ARG A 1133 12.56 -41.33 9.01
CA ARG A 1133 13.05 -42.71 9.09
C ARG A 1133 12.12 -43.46 10.05
N GLY A 1134 11.40 -44.48 9.57
CA GLY A 1134 10.49 -45.27 10.40
C GLY A 1134 9.12 -44.63 10.65
N THR A 1135 8.46 -45.04 11.73
CA THR A 1135 7.12 -44.51 12.11
C THR A 1135 7.25 -43.31 13.07
N TYR A 1136 6.28 -42.39 13.08
CA TYR A 1136 6.27 -41.20 13.95
C TYR A 1136 6.38 -41.52 15.46
N ALA A 1137 6.09 -42.76 15.87
CA ALA A 1137 6.13 -43.23 17.25
C ALA A 1137 7.54 -43.59 17.79
N GLU A 1138 8.57 -43.65 16.95
CA GLU A 1138 9.90 -44.18 17.35
C GLU A 1138 10.83 -43.18 18.08
N GLY A 1139 10.36 -41.98 18.45
CA GLY A 1139 11.12 -41.02 19.29
C GLY A 1139 12.45 -40.54 18.67
N ASP A 1140 13.03 -39.46 19.22
CA ASP A 1140 14.30 -38.74 18.94
C ASP A 1140 14.95 -38.72 17.54
N GLN A 1141 14.98 -39.82 16.79
CA GLN A 1141 15.58 -39.92 15.45
C GLN A 1141 14.91 -39.04 14.38
N ASN A 1142 13.68 -38.58 14.64
CA ASN A 1142 12.90 -37.73 13.73
C ASN A 1142 12.77 -36.27 14.24
N SER A 1143 13.53 -35.89 15.28
CA SER A 1143 13.54 -34.54 15.85
C SER A 1143 14.75 -33.73 15.39
N TYR A 1144 14.59 -32.40 15.35
CA TYR A 1144 15.67 -31.44 15.20
C TYR A 1144 16.26 -31.06 16.57
N GLY A 1145 17.58 -30.95 16.63
CA GLY A 1145 18.32 -30.41 17.77
C GLY A 1145 18.25 -28.88 17.84
N SER A 1146 18.48 -28.32 19.02
CA SER A 1146 18.52 -26.86 19.26
C SER A 1146 19.67 -26.19 18.50
N GLY A 1147 20.89 -26.70 18.66
CA GLY A 1147 22.10 -26.12 18.06
C GLY A 1147 22.09 -26.12 16.53
N GLU A 1148 21.58 -27.18 15.89
CA GLU A 1148 21.48 -27.19 14.42
C GLU A 1148 20.47 -26.17 13.87
N ALA A 1149 19.40 -25.89 14.61
CA ALA A 1149 18.42 -24.87 14.25
C ALA A 1149 19.01 -23.47 14.38
N VAL A 1150 19.74 -23.19 15.46
CA VAL A 1150 20.46 -21.93 15.67
C VAL A 1150 21.44 -21.66 14.53
N ASP A 1151 22.28 -22.65 14.20
CA ASP A 1151 23.26 -22.49 13.14
C ASP A 1151 22.58 -22.36 11.77
N ALA A 1152 21.48 -23.08 11.56
CA ALA A 1152 20.70 -22.96 10.34
C ALA A 1152 20.02 -21.59 10.20
N TYR A 1153 19.54 -21.00 11.29
CA TYR A 1153 19.00 -19.65 11.31
C TYR A 1153 20.06 -18.60 10.98
N ARG A 1154 21.23 -18.66 11.64
CA ARG A 1154 22.35 -17.77 11.33
C ARG A 1154 22.81 -17.89 9.88
N ARG A 1155 22.86 -19.12 9.34
CA ARG A 1155 23.15 -19.36 7.91
C ARG A 1155 22.06 -18.80 7.01
N ALA A 1156 20.78 -18.95 7.35
CA ALA A 1156 19.67 -18.40 6.59
C ALA A 1156 19.73 -16.87 6.56
N CYS A 1157 19.91 -16.22 7.72
CA CYS A 1157 20.12 -14.78 7.81
C CYS A 1157 21.31 -14.32 6.95
N LYS A 1158 22.46 -14.99 7.06
CA LYS A 1158 23.63 -14.68 6.23
C LYS A 1158 23.38 -14.88 4.72
N MET A 1159 22.64 -15.92 4.34
CA MET A 1159 22.35 -16.24 2.95
C MET A 1159 21.38 -15.25 2.32
N HIS A 1160 20.39 -14.77 3.09
CA HIS A 1160 19.39 -13.80 2.64
C HIS A 1160 19.77 -12.34 2.94
N GLY A 1161 20.94 -12.10 3.56
CA GLY A 1161 21.38 -10.77 3.96
C GLY A 1161 20.53 -10.15 5.08
N TRP A 1162 19.85 -10.98 5.88
CA TRP A 1162 19.06 -10.53 7.03
C TRP A 1162 19.93 -10.32 8.26
N THR A 1163 19.57 -9.32 9.04
CA THR A 1163 20.16 -9.00 10.33
C THR A 1163 19.62 -9.96 11.39
N VAL A 1164 20.53 -10.67 12.05
CA VAL A 1164 20.22 -11.49 13.24
C VAL A 1164 19.88 -10.53 14.39
N PRO A 1165 18.80 -10.76 15.16
CA PRO A 1165 18.44 -9.90 16.29
C PRO A 1165 19.60 -9.66 17.25
N SER A 1166 19.71 -8.42 17.75
CA SER A 1166 20.83 -7.99 18.59
C SER A 1166 20.95 -8.77 19.90
N ASP A 1167 19.83 -9.27 20.42
CA ASP A 1167 19.75 -10.10 21.62
C ASP A 1167 19.52 -11.59 21.29
N PHE A 1168 19.77 -12.01 20.06
CA PHE A 1168 19.59 -13.40 19.63
C PHE A 1168 20.45 -14.35 20.47
N ASP A 1169 21.72 -14.02 20.70
CA ASP A 1169 22.64 -14.86 21.47
C ASP A 1169 22.18 -15.05 22.92
N GLN A 1170 21.62 -14.00 23.55
CA GLN A 1170 20.98 -14.11 24.86
C GLN A 1170 19.72 -15.00 24.79
N THR A 1171 18.94 -14.86 23.72
CA THR A 1171 17.69 -15.58 23.49
C THR A 1171 17.91 -17.10 23.39
N ILE A 1172 19.03 -17.52 22.82
CA ILE A 1172 19.37 -18.94 22.58
C ILE A 1172 20.46 -19.50 23.52
N ALA A 1173 20.97 -18.70 24.47
CA ALA A 1173 22.08 -19.10 25.34
C ALA A 1173 21.75 -20.37 26.13
N GLU A 1174 22.67 -21.34 26.06
CA GLU A 1174 22.72 -22.50 26.94
C GLU A 1174 23.57 -22.14 28.17
N GLN A 1175 23.06 -22.35 29.38
CA GLN A 1175 23.86 -22.20 30.60
C GLN A 1175 24.91 -23.30 30.72
#